data_AF-A0ABD2XAX6-F1
#
_entry.id   AF-A0ABD2XAX6-F1
#
_cell.length_a   1.000
_cell.length_b   1.000
_cell.length_c   1.000
_cell.angle_alpha   90.00
_cell.angle_beta   90.00
_cell.angle_gamma   90.00
#
_symmetry.space_group_name_H-M   'P 1'
#
loop_
_entity.id
_entity.type
_entity.pdbx_description
1 polymer ?
#
loop_
_entity_poly.entity_id
_entity_poly.type
_entity_poly.pdbx_seq_one_letter_code
_entity_poly.pdbx_strand_id
1 'polypeptide(L)'
;MKKFLVPQIEISLKLLGVWPNTKTATIIYVLLFALSLSLIFQFWNVAVVFYRLELLMNNLGTTMPLALITLKLGIFCLNDKKISYVIAILQKDFESEGDDKQVRKVTLKNLRLAAMLSNTIAVCYNGLPISYLVLSIMSSQSDPAGRKLVMQSSFPWDERQSPIFEITCFVQFLLAMFGSNGHATIEGFLTISVKSNIFFSSTLLINYNEFSLKVLHANSKAVSVCREISKFSNVCQSENDRVKITHAKRKLIEKHLSFIHFSECISDIYSFVSFFHLFFMTLINCIVGFMIINLNIIETNKTATLMMCMVYMFTALTAVGSYCVAGEYLTSQGNMILDAMCSCLWYKFQAADVRALSFMIMRSRKPVILTCGNYTSLSLIYFTKIIKTSVSFLSLVRAASPIFTLSTIFTSLPFQFWKAALLTDNPTTMMDSFSDSLSMILIILKFIIMWNKRSYVTNLLADIQETWSGNLPTEWETLARYCRIFCTFDMGMYLCAVILYYPEIISNYFGGRVETRALLFKSHYPFDFHKTPVYELILLTQIVQGWLIIFCDSLSKCLLVAYIFHTTALIDELLSQIENFSISCKSRQLDKSVKVHENFQRVVLQHRRILALVQQINMAYSLVSVVQILFSTLLICVTGFVLVTAMENSDIMIITKFIAFIIAMLSQIFTFCVAGQYLQNKAENIHGALYDCFWYVLEPKEAKLIVMALNRAQKPLTLTGENMFDLSISTFLKVKLIRNKYSYDECANGGEKRMSLSKDLLGHMLKIIMLTGAFYIIIGQWLMSIEMGGDKVFY
;
A
#
# COMPACT_ATOMS: atom_id res chain seq x y z
N MET A 1 -4.83 -51.53 15.63
CA MET A 1 -4.95 -50.63 16.81
C MET A 1 -3.68 -49.82 17.19
N LYS A 2 -2.77 -50.26 18.08
CA LYS A 2 -1.77 -49.43 18.84
C LYS A 2 -0.70 -48.59 18.06
N LYS A 3 -0.86 -48.32 16.75
CA LYS A 3 0.07 -47.49 15.94
C LYS A 3 -0.62 -46.44 15.05
N PHE A 4 -1.95 -46.25 15.16
CA PHE A 4 -2.75 -45.62 14.11
C PHE A 4 -2.60 -44.10 13.93
N LEU A 5 -2.28 -43.32 14.97
CA LEU A 5 -2.25 -41.84 14.91
C LEU A 5 -0.95 -41.22 15.43
N VAL A 6 -0.74 -39.93 15.16
CA VAL A 6 0.37 -39.15 15.76
C VAL A 6 0.08 -39.03 17.26
N PRO A 7 1.00 -39.39 18.18
CA PRO A 7 0.72 -39.38 19.61
C PRO A 7 0.15 -38.05 20.14
N GLN A 8 0.70 -36.91 19.70
CA GLN A 8 0.20 -35.57 20.04
C GLN A 8 -1.27 -35.37 19.63
N ILE A 9 -1.68 -35.84 18.45
CA ILE A 9 -3.04 -35.69 17.95
C ILE A 9 -3.97 -36.79 18.48
N GLU A 10 -3.45 -37.99 18.78
CA GLU A 10 -4.22 -39.03 19.47
C GLU A 10 -4.58 -38.58 20.89
N ILE A 11 -3.59 -38.05 21.63
CA ILE A 11 -3.78 -37.45 22.95
C ILE A 11 -4.72 -36.24 22.84
N SER A 12 -4.52 -35.36 21.87
CA SER A 12 -5.40 -34.20 21.68
C SER A 12 -6.85 -34.60 21.34
N LEU A 13 -7.08 -35.54 20.43
CA LEU A 13 -8.44 -36.02 20.11
C LEU A 13 -9.11 -36.79 21.26
N LYS A 14 -8.33 -37.37 22.18
CA LYS A 14 -8.82 -37.97 23.43
C LYS A 14 -9.13 -36.92 24.51
N LEU A 15 -8.31 -35.88 24.63
CA LEU A 15 -8.60 -34.70 25.46
C LEU A 15 -9.82 -33.92 24.94
N LEU A 16 -9.98 -33.86 23.62
CA LEU A 16 -11.15 -33.34 22.91
C LEU A 16 -12.32 -34.34 22.82
N GLY A 17 -12.23 -35.52 23.44
CA GLY A 17 -13.29 -36.54 23.55
C GLY A 17 -13.85 -37.15 22.25
N VAL A 18 -13.54 -36.60 21.08
CA VAL A 18 -14.00 -37.01 19.73
C VAL A 18 -13.43 -38.36 19.27
N TRP A 19 -12.44 -38.90 19.98
CA TRP A 19 -11.90 -40.23 19.72
C TRP A 19 -12.94 -41.33 20.01
N PRO A 20 -13.12 -42.33 19.11
CA PRO A 20 -14.09 -43.41 19.35
C PRO A 20 -13.82 -44.17 20.65
N ASN A 21 -14.89 -44.41 21.40
CA ASN A 21 -14.94 -45.12 22.69
C ASN A 21 -14.30 -44.41 23.91
N THR A 22 -13.95 -43.12 23.86
CA THR A 22 -13.53 -42.36 25.07
C THR A 22 -14.67 -41.54 25.69
N LYS A 23 -14.89 -41.70 27.01
CA LYS A 23 -15.88 -40.93 27.79
C LYS A 23 -15.34 -39.61 28.38
N THR A 24 -14.32 -39.00 27.77
CA THR A 24 -13.57 -37.83 28.29
C THR A 24 -14.23 -36.47 27.99
N ALA A 25 -15.55 -36.42 27.81
CA ALA A 25 -16.28 -35.21 27.43
C ALA A 25 -16.12 -34.03 28.41
N THR A 26 -15.98 -34.29 29.71
CA THR A 26 -15.88 -33.26 30.75
C THR A 26 -14.67 -32.34 30.60
N ILE A 27 -13.52 -32.88 30.18
CA ILE A 27 -12.27 -32.11 30.03
C ILE A 27 -12.41 -31.04 28.93
N ILE A 28 -13.12 -31.35 27.85
CA ILE A 28 -13.37 -30.42 26.75
C ILE A 28 -14.14 -29.20 27.23
N TYR A 29 -15.22 -29.41 27.99
CA TYR A 29 -16.08 -28.33 28.47
C TYR A 29 -15.36 -27.44 29.48
N VAL A 30 -14.49 -27.99 30.33
CA VAL A 30 -13.63 -27.21 31.23
C VAL A 30 -12.62 -26.36 30.45
N LEU A 31 -11.98 -26.91 29.40
CA LEU A 31 -11.05 -26.17 28.55
C LEU A 31 -11.74 -25.09 27.72
N LEU A 32 -12.91 -25.39 27.14
CA LEU A 32 -13.75 -24.41 26.42
C LEU A 32 -14.20 -23.28 27.36
N PHE A 33 -14.63 -23.62 28.58
CA PHE A 33 -14.99 -22.64 29.60
C PHE A 33 -13.80 -21.72 29.94
N ALA A 34 -12.63 -22.28 30.23
CA ALA A 34 -11.41 -21.51 30.52
C ALA A 34 -10.98 -20.58 29.37
N LEU A 35 -11.03 -21.08 28.12
CA LEU A 35 -10.76 -20.26 26.93
C LEU A 35 -11.78 -19.14 26.77
N SER A 36 -13.08 -19.43 26.98
CA SER A 36 -14.16 -18.42 26.88
C SER A 36 -14.08 -17.36 27.99
N LEU A 37 -13.70 -17.75 29.21
CA LEU A 37 -13.51 -16.84 30.34
C LEU A 37 -12.33 -15.89 30.10
N SER A 38 -11.20 -16.41 29.60
CA SER A 38 -10.06 -15.57 29.20
C SER A 38 -10.43 -14.58 28.09
N LEU A 39 -11.22 -15.04 27.11
CA LEU A 39 -11.73 -14.22 26.01
C LEU A 39 -12.61 -13.06 26.49
N ILE A 40 -13.39 -13.21 27.57
CA ILE A 40 -14.17 -12.11 28.17
C ILE A 40 -13.25 -11.00 28.70
N PHE A 41 -12.25 -11.33 29.53
CA PHE A 41 -11.28 -10.34 30.05
C PHE A 41 -10.44 -9.66 28.94
N GLN A 42 -10.24 -10.36 27.83
CA GLN A 42 -9.57 -9.82 26.65
C GLN A 42 -10.44 -8.86 25.84
N PHE A 43 -11.72 -9.18 25.59
CA PHE A 43 -12.64 -8.23 24.96
C PHE A 43 -12.90 -7.02 25.86
N TRP A 44 -12.92 -7.19 27.18
CA TRP A 44 -12.96 -6.08 28.13
C TRP A 44 -11.74 -5.15 27.98
N ASN A 45 -10.53 -5.70 27.92
CA ASN A 45 -9.32 -4.92 27.66
C ASN A 45 -9.33 -4.22 26.29
N VAL A 46 -9.84 -4.87 25.25
CA VAL A 46 -10.04 -4.25 23.92
C VAL A 46 -11.00 -3.05 24.01
N ALA A 47 -12.09 -3.16 24.78
CA ALA A 47 -13.03 -2.06 24.99
C ALA A 47 -12.43 -0.91 25.82
N VAL A 48 -11.69 -1.22 26.90
CA VAL A 48 -10.95 -0.23 27.69
C VAL A 48 -9.93 0.51 26.82
N VAL A 49 -9.12 -0.21 26.04
CA VAL A 49 -8.00 0.35 25.26
C VAL A 49 -8.43 1.02 23.94
N PHE A 50 -9.71 0.99 23.59
CA PHE A 50 -10.25 1.43 22.30
C PHE A 50 -9.77 2.82 21.82
N TYR A 51 -9.47 3.74 22.74
CA TYR A 51 -8.96 5.08 22.44
C TYR A 51 -7.48 5.16 22.01
N ARG A 52 -6.70 4.07 22.03
CA ARG A 52 -5.30 4.02 21.54
C ARG A 52 -5.13 2.98 20.44
N LEU A 53 -5.16 3.41 19.18
CA LEU A 53 -5.15 2.54 18.00
C LEU A 53 -4.03 1.47 18.00
N GLU A 54 -2.81 1.82 18.40
CA GLU A 54 -1.68 0.87 18.39
C GLU A 54 -1.84 -0.26 19.40
N LEU A 55 -2.21 0.09 20.64
CA LEU A 55 -2.44 -0.88 21.71
C LEU A 55 -3.74 -1.65 21.46
N LEU A 56 -4.76 -1.02 20.88
CA LEU A 56 -5.98 -1.66 20.39
C LEU A 56 -5.65 -2.73 19.34
N MET A 57 -4.82 -2.42 18.33
CA MET A 57 -4.38 -3.40 17.34
C MET A 57 -3.55 -4.53 17.97
N ASN A 58 -2.67 -4.24 18.92
CA ASN A 58 -1.90 -5.25 19.66
C ASN A 58 -2.80 -6.23 20.45
N ASN A 59 -3.83 -5.70 21.11
CA ASN A 59 -4.83 -6.51 21.78
C ASN A 59 -5.67 -7.29 20.75
N LEU A 60 -6.09 -6.67 19.65
CA LEU A 60 -6.87 -7.32 18.59
C LEU A 60 -6.10 -8.49 17.93
N GLY A 61 -4.79 -8.35 17.77
CA GLY A 61 -3.90 -9.40 17.26
C GLY A 61 -3.75 -10.63 18.18
N THR A 62 -4.07 -10.52 19.47
CA THR A 62 -4.03 -11.66 20.42
C THR A 62 -5.42 -12.21 20.75
N THR A 63 -6.45 -11.36 20.79
CA THR A 63 -7.85 -11.75 20.99
C THR A 63 -8.44 -12.57 19.83
N MET A 64 -8.16 -12.18 18.58
CA MET A 64 -8.76 -12.80 17.39
C MET A 64 -8.37 -14.28 17.19
N PRO A 65 -7.11 -14.72 17.43
CA PRO A 65 -6.77 -16.14 17.51
C PRO A 65 -7.53 -16.93 18.58
N LEU A 66 -7.79 -16.31 19.75
CA LEU A 66 -8.50 -16.96 20.86
C LEU A 66 -9.99 -17.13 20.55
N ALA A 67 -10.60 -16.12 19.92
CA ALA A 67 -11.95 -16.21 19.34
C ALA A 67 -12.01 -17.30 18.25
N LEU A 68 -11.00 -17.39 17.39
CA LEU A 68 -10.99 -18.41 16.34
C LEU A 68 -10.86 -19.84 16.90
N ILE A 69 -10.04 -20.10 17.94
CA ILE A 69 -9.93 -21.47 18.48
C ILE A 69 -11.19 -21.89 19.23
N THR A 70 -11.80 -20.99 20.01
CA THR A 70 -13.06 -21.28 20.72
C THR A 70 -14.19 -21.61 19.73
N LEU A 71 -14.32 -20.83 18.64
CA LEU A 71 -15.25 -21.13 17.54
C LEU A 71 -14.94 -22.47 16.85
N LYS A 72 -13.68 -22.71 16.44
CA LYS A 72 -13.27 -23.96 15.78
C LYS A 72 -13.56 -25.20 16.65
N LEU A 73 -13.21 -25.14 17.94
CA LEU A 73 -13.46 -26.24 18.89
C LEU A 73 -14.96 -26.48 19.10
N GLY A 74 -15.76 -25.42 19.24
CA GLY A 74 -17.22 -25.52 19.31
C GLY A 74 -17.82 -26.21 18.09
N ILE A 75 -17.43 -25.80 16.88
CA ILE A 75 -17.88 -26.42 15.61
C ILE A 75 -17.45 -27.89 15.51
N PHE A 76 -16.25 -28.24 16.00
CA PHE A 76 -15.80 -29.63 16.09
C PHE A 76 -16.62 -30.47 17.07
N CYS A 77 -16.95 -29.93 18.25
CA CYS A 77 -17.79 -30.63 19.23
C CYS A 77 -19.21 -30.86 18.70
N LEU A 78 -19.78 -29.91 17.94
CA LEU A 78 -21.09 -30.05 17.30
C LEU A 78 -21.11 -31.06 16.14
N ASN A 79 -19.95 -31.49 15.63
CA ASN A 79 -19.81 -32.46 14.55
C ASN A 79 -19.19 -33.80 14.99
N ASP A 80 -19.11 -34.06 16.30
CA ASP A 80 -18.49 -35.23 16.92
C ASP A 80 -18.79 -36.54 16.18
N LYS A 81 -20.08 -36.86 15.95
CA LYS A 81 -20.55 -38.08 15.30
C LYS A 81 -20.05 -38.23 13.86
N LYS A 82 -20.09 -37.15 13.07
CA LYS A 82 -19.53 -37.14 11.70
C LYS A 82 -18.03 -37.37 11.74
N ILE A 83 -17.34 -36.74 12.70
CA ILE A 83 -15.90 -36.83 12.84
C ILE A 83 -15.45 -38.25 13.25
N SER A 84 -16.08 -38.85 14.27
CA SER A 84 -15.81 -40.22 14.71
C SER A 84 -16.18 -41.25 13.64
N TYR A 85 -17.24 -41.03 12.86
CA TYR A 85 -17.58 -41.86 11.69
C TYR A 85 -16.47 -41.84 10.63
N VAL A 86 -15.94 -40.67 10.28
CA VAL A 86 -14.80 -40.57 9.35
C VAL A 86 -13.53 -41.21 9.93
N ILE A 87 -13.30 -41.14 11.25
CA ILE A 87 -12.20 -41.88 11.92
C ILE A 87 -12.40 -43.40 11.79
N ALA A 88 -13.61 -43.91 12.02
CA ALA A 88 -13.90 -45.34 11.92
C ALA A 88 -13.76 -45.87 10.47
N ILE A 89 -14.15 -45.09 9.47
CA ILE A 89 -13.88 -45.40 8.05
C ILE A 89 -12.37 -45.52 7.80
N LEU A 90 -11.57 -44.55 8.26
CA LEU A 90 -10.11 -44.56 8.08
C LEU A 90 -9.44 -45.77 8.72
N GLN A 91 -9.90 -46.18 9.90
CA GLN A 91 -9.41 -47.38 10.58
C GLN A 91 -9.75 -48.65 9.78
N LYS A 92 -11.03 -48.80 9.37
CA LYS A 92 -11.50 -49.96 8.61
C LYS A 92 -10.85 -50.09 7.23
N ASP A 93 -10.77 -48.99 6.47
CA ASP A 93 -10.21 -49.00 5.12
C ASP A 93 -8.71 -49.37 5.17
N PHE A 94 -7.94 -48.82 6.13
CA PHE A 94 -6.53 -49.20 6.34
C PHE A 94 -6.36 -50.68 6.68
N GLU A 95 -7.18 -51.21 7.58
CA GLU A 95 -7.14 -52.64 7.95
C GLU A 95 -7.58 -53.56 6.79
N SER A 96 -8.26 -53.02 5.76
CA SER A 96 -8.71 -53.77 4.56
C SER A 96 -7.80 -53.68 3.32
N GLU A 97 -7.02 -52.61 3.14
CA GLU A 97 -6.18 -52.41 1.95
C GLU A 97 -4.70 -52.81 2.16
N GLY A 98 -4.37 -53.44 3.30
CA GLY A 98 -3.00 -53.81 3.69
C GLY A 98 -2.28 -54.84 2.81
N ASP A 99 -3.03 -55.66 2.05
CA ASP A 99 -2.50 -56.75 1.21
C ASP A 99 -1.94 -56.26 -0.14
N ASP A 100 -2.42 -55.13 -0.67
CA ASP A 100 -1.99 -54.62 -1.98
C ASP A 100 -0.66 -53.84 -1.86
N LYS A 101 0.44 -54.49 -2.26
CA LYS A 101 1.80 -53.91 -2.24
C LYS A 101 1.91 -52.56 -2.96
N GLN A 102 1.08 -52.27 -3.98
CA GLN A 102 1.10 -50.97 -4.66
C GLN A 102 0.33 -49.90 -3.89
N VAL A 103 -0.89 -50.19 -3.39
CA VAL A 103 -1.64 -49.26 -2.52
C VAL A 103 -0.80 -48.91 -1.30
N ARG A 104 -0.24 -49.93 -0.64
CA ARG A 104 0.57 -49.77 0.56
C ARG A 104 1.80 -48.90 0.31
N LYS A 105 2.47 -49.00 -0.86
CA LYS A 105 3.60 -48.13 -1.24
C LYS A 105 3.21 -46.68 -1.52
N VAL A 106 2.11 -46.45 -2.26
CA VAL A 106 1.61 -45.09 -2.55
C VAL A 106 1.15 -44.41 -1.27
N THR A 107 0.37 -45.14 -0.47
CA THR A 107 -0.03 -44.76 0.89
C THR A 107 1.22 -44.38 1.68
N LEU A 108 2.18 -45.29 1.90
CA LEU A 108 3.44 -45.06 2.63
C LEU A 108 4.20 -43.77 2.25
N LYS A 109 4.25 -43.40 0.97
CA LYS A 109 4.87 -42.15 0.53
C LYS A 109 4.09 -40.93 1.04
N ASN A 110 2.77 -40.94 0.86
CA ASN A 110 1.87 -39.90 1.35
C ASN A 110 2.01 -39.72 2.87
N LEU A 111 2.20 -40.81 3.63
CA LEU A 111 2.33 -40.81 5.11
C LEU A 111 3.54 -40.02 5.65
N ARG A 112 4.57 -39.80 4.82
CA ARG A 112 5.73 -38.98 5.21
C ARG A 112 5.53 -37.50 4.89
N LEU A 113 4.93 -37.19 3.73
CA LEU A 113 4.58 -35.81 3.35
C LEU A 113 3.61 -35.21 4.36
N ALA A 114 2.60 -36.00 4.72
CA ALA A 114 1.79 -35.88 5.92
C ALA A 114 2.61 -35.50 7.17
N ALA A 115 3.43 -36.44 7.66
CA ALA A 115 4.20 -36.31 8.90
C ALA A 115 4.97 -34.98 9.00
N MET A 116 5.55 -34.53 7.89
CA MET A 116 6.28 -33.26 7.83
C MET A 116 5.33 -32.04 7.91
N LEU A 117 4.26 -32.00 7.10
CA LEU A 117 3.38 -30.83 6.99
C LEU A 117 2.75 -30.40 8.32
N SER A 118 2.11 -31.31 9.07
CA SER A 118 1.50 -30.90 10.35
C SER A 118 2.51 -30.75 11.49
N ASN A 119 3.71 -31.34 11.39
CA ASN A 119 4.78 -31.01 12.33
C ASN A 119 5.26 -29.57 12.07
N THR A 120 5.40 -29.15 10.82
CA THR A 120 5.67 -27.74 10.46
C THR A 120 4.56 -26.82 10.96
N ILE A 121 3.28 -27.15 10.75
CA ILE A 121 2.14 -26.37 11.26
C ILE A 121 2.16 -26.29 12.79
N ALA A 122 2.44 -27.38 13.50
CA ALA A 122 2.52 -27.40 14.95
C ALA A 122 3.70 -26.56 15.49
N VAL A 123 4.87 -26.62 14.86
CA VAL A 123 6.02 -25.76 15.20
C VAL A 123 5.69 -24.30 14.98
N CYS A 124 5.01 -23.97 13.86
CA CYS A 124 4.53 -22.61 13.59
C CYS A 124 3.62 -22.10 14.71
N TYR A 125 2.51 -22.79 15.00
CA TYR A 125 1.55 -22.35 16.02
C TYR A 125 2.13 -22.29 17.44
N ASN A 126 3.04 -23.19 17.82
CA ASN A 126 3.69 -23.13 19.14
C ASN A 126 4.76 -22.03 19.23
N GLY A 127 5.38 -21.62 18.11
CA GLY A 127 6.30 -20.49 18.05
C GLY A 127 5.67 -19.15 18.47
N LEU A 128 4.35 -18.99 18.30
CA LEU A 128 3.63 -17.78 18.71
C LEU A 128 3.61 -17.59 20.23
N PRO A 129 3.00 -18.46 21.07
CA PRO A 129 3.06 -18.33 22.54
C PRO A 129 4.48 -18.16 23.08
N ILE A 130 5.46 -18.84 22.49
CA ILE A 130 6.87 -18.74 22.90
C ILE A 130 7.42 -17.34 22.64
N SER A 131 7.13 -16.72 21.49
CA SER A 131 7.55 -15.33 21.20
C SER A 131 6.88 -14.30 22.12
N TYR A 132 5.60 -14.50 22.48
CA TYR A 132 4.89 -13.64 23.45
C TYR A 132 5.41 -13.84 24.88
N LEU A 133 5.76 -15.06 25.27
CA LEU A 133 6.39 -15.34 26.57
C LEU A 133 7.77 -14.68 26.68
N VAL A 134 8.62 -14.78 25.64
CA VAL A 134 9.93 -14.12 25.61
C VAL A 134 9.77 -12.60 25.73
N LEU A 135 8.83 -11.99 25.00
CA LEU A 135 8.55 -10.55 25.11
C LEU A 135 8.04 -10.16 26.52
N SER A 136 7.22 -11.00 27.14
CA SER A 136 6.75 -10.80 28.52
C SER A 136 7.90 -10.84 29.53
N ILE A 137 8.82 -11.81 29.42
CA ILE A 137 10.02 -11.94 30.26
C ILE A 137 10.98 -10.76 30.06
N MET A 138 11.17 -10.29 28.83
CA MET A 138 11.93 -9.06 28.55
C MET A 138 11.27 -7.83 29.21
N SER A 139 9.94 -7.76 29.21
CA SER A 139 9.22 -6.67 29.90
C SER A 139 9.24 -6.76 31.42
N SER A 140 9.41 -7.96 32.02
CA SER A 140 9.44 -8.10 33.49
C SER A 140 10.74 -7.62 34.14
N GLN A 141 11.76 -7.30 33.32
CA GLN A 141 12.99 -6.60 33.74
C GLN A 141 12.83 -5.07 33.74
N SER A 142 11.69 -4.55 33.25
CA SER A 142 11.31 -3.13 33.36
C SER A 142 10.57 -2.86 34.67
N ASP A 143 10.35 -1.58 35.00
CA ASP A 143 9.55 -1.16 36.16
C ASP A 143 8.19 -1.89 36.23
N PRO A 144 7.58 -2.02 37.43
CA PRO A 144 6.26 -2.64 37.59
C PRO A 144 5.17 -2.06 36.67
N ALA A 145 5.26 -0.77 36.34
CA ALA A 145 4.36 -0.08 35.41
C ALA A 145 4.58 -0.47 33.92
N GLY A 146 5.75 -1.01 33.55
CA GLY A 146 6.10 -1.42 32.19
C GLY A 146 5.88 -2.91 31.87
N ARG A 147 5.54 -3.73 32.88
CA ARG A 147 5.27 -5.17 32.75
C ARG A 147 4.14 -5.46 31.74
N LYS A 148 4.39 -6.35 30.76
CA LYS A 148 3.42 -6.78 29.74
C LYS A 148 3.07 -8.26 29.92
N LEU A 149 1.78 -8.56 30.07
CA LEU A 149 1.22 -9.92 30.10
C LEU A 149 1.39 -10.67 28.76
N VAL A 150 1.43 -12.00 28.81
CA VAL A 150 1.55 -12.89 27.62
C VAL A 150 0.37 -12.73 26.67
N MET A 151 -0.84 -12.60 27.21
CA MET A 151 -2.02 -12.08 26.51
C MET A 151 -2.49 -10.81 27.21
N GLN A 152 -2.80 -9.76 26.46
CA GLN A 152 -3.21 -8.49 27.04
C GLN A 152 -4.69 -8.57 27.46
N SER A 153 -4.94 -8.66 28.75
CA SER A 153 -6.27 -8.70 29.38
C SER A 153 -6.26 -7.91 30.69
N SER A 154 -7.34 -7.21 31.01
CA SER A 154 -7.47 -6.45 32.26
C SER A 154 -8.23 -7.29 33.29
N PHE A 155 -7.70 -7.38 34.51
CA PHE A 155 -8.37 -8.06 35.62
C PHE A 155 -8.90 -7.06 36.67
N PRO A 156 -9.89 -7.44 37.50
CA PRO A 156 -10.42 -6.59 38.57
C PRO A 156 -9.53 -6.54 39.84
N TRP A 157 -8.25 -6.90 39.71
CA TRP A 157 -7.22 -6.88 40.76
C TRP A 157 -5.89 -6.42 40.15
N ASP A 158 -4.92 -6.00 40.98
CA ASP A 158 -3.63 -5.52 40.46
C ASP A 158 -2.76 -6.67 39.91
N GLU A 159 -2.89 -6.85 38.60
CA GLU A 159 -2.22 -7.84 37.75
C GLU A 159 -0.70 -7.66 37.60
N ARG A 160 -0.10 -6.58 38.14
CA ARG A 160 1.31 -6.23 37.92
C ARG A 160 2.22 -6.54 39.09
N GLN A 161 1.64 -6.72 40.28
CA GLN A 161 2.36 -7.08 41.50
C GLN A 161 2.91 -8.52 41.43
N SER A 162 4.10 -8.74 41.99
CA SER A 162 4.64 -10.09 42.19
C SER A 162 4.07 -10.69 43.48
N PRO A 163 3.64 -11.97 43.53
CA PRO A 163 3.78 -13.02 42.51
C PRO A 163 2.58 -13.16 41.54
N ILE A 164 1.60 -12.26 41.60
CA ILE A 164 0.34 -12.36 40.82
C ILE A 164 0.62 -12.29 39.31
N PHE A 165 1.52 -11.39 38.89
CA PHE A 165 1.94 -11.24 37.51
C PHE A 165 2.54 -12.55 36.94
N GLU A 166 3.44 -13.18 37.68
CA GLU A 166 4.16 -14.39 37.29
C GLU A 166 3.21 -15.60 37.18
N ILE A 167 2.28 -15.74 38.13
CA ILE A 167 1.21 -16.76 38.10
C ILE A 167 0.27 -16.52 36.90
N THR A 168 -0.12 -15.26 36.67
CA THR A 168 -1.03 -14.89 35.57
C THR A 168 -0.39 -15.17 34.21
N CYS A 169 0.87 -14.77 34.01
CA CYS A 169 1.64 -15.07 32.80
C CYS A 169 1.81 -16.58 32.57
N PHE A 170 2.06 -17.37 33.62
CA PHE A 170 2.16 -18.83 33.52
C PHE A 170 0.83 -19.47 33.09
N VAL A 171 -0.29 -19.09 33.72
CA VAL A 171 -1.63 -19.59 33.36
C VAL A 171 -2.02 -19.17 31.94
N GLN A 172 -1.78 -17.91 31.56
CA GLN A 172 -2.01 -17.44 30.20
C GLN A 172 -1.13 -18.18 29.17
N PHE A 173 0.14 -18.43 29.46
CA PHE A 173 1.03 -19.18 28.56
C PHE A 173 0.58 -20.62 28.38
N LEU A 174 0.17 -21.32 29.44
CA LEU A 174 -0.41 -22.66 29.32
C LEU A 174 -1.68 -22.63 28.46
N LEU A 175 -2.58 -21.67 28.69
CA LEU A 175 -3.80 -21.51 27.89
C LEU A 175 -3.50 -21.17 26.42
N ALA A 176 -2.47 -20.36 26.15
CA ALA A 176 -1.95 -20.07 24.81
C ALA A 176 -1.46 -21.33 24.12
N MET A 177 -0.66 -22.14 24.81
CA MET A 177 -0.14 -23.40 24.29
C MET A 177 -1.26 -24.42 24.02
N PHE A 178 -2.27 -24.52 24.89
CA PHE A 178 -3.46 -25.33 24.61
C PHE A 178 -4.24 -24.82 23.39
N GLY A 179 -4.43 -23.50 23.25
CA GLY A 179 -5.08 -22.89 22.08
C GLY A 179 -4.32 -23.13 20.77
N SER A 180 -3.01 -22.91 20.75
CA SER A 180 -2.15 -23.16 19.59
C SER A 180 -2.09 -24.64 19.20
N ASN A 181 -2.04 -25.56 20.17
CA ASN A 181 -2.15 -26.99 19.87
C ASN A 181 -3.56 -27.38 19.42
N GLY A 182 -4.61 -26.69 19.88
CA GLY A 182 -5.96 -26.80 19.35
C GLY A 182 -6.03 -26.43 17.85
N HIS A 183 -5.46 -25.29 17.45
CA HIS A 183 -5.38 -24.92 16.03
C HIS A 183 -4.57 -25.95 15.22
N ALA A 184 -3.37 -26.28 15.68
CA ALA A 184 -2.48 -27.22 15.02
C ALA A 184 -3.05 -28.65 14.93
N THR A 185 -3.91 -29.07 15.87
CA THR A 185 -4.56 -30.39 15.82
C THR A 185 -5.79 -30.39 14.93
N ILE A 186 -6.56 -29.30 14.83
CA ILE A 186 -7.68 -29.16 13.88
C ILE A 186 -7.19 -29.07 12.42
N GLU A 187 -6.13 -28.30 12.17
CA GLU A 187 -5.47 -28.24 10.87
C GLU A 187 -4.67 -29.51 10.58
N GLY A 188 -4.01 -30.08 11.59
CA GLY A 188 -3.42 -31.42 11.54
C GLY A 188 -4.44 -32.54 11.33
N PHE A 189 -5.73 -32.33 11.59
CA PHE A 189 -6.77 -33.31 11.31
C PHE A 189 -7.25 -33.27 9.84
N LEU A 190 -7.11 -32.11 9.19
CA LEU A 190 -7.25 -31.98 7.73
C LEU A 190 -5.98 -32.52 7.03
N THR A 191 -4.82 -32.23 7.61
CA THR A 191 -3.50 -32.33 6.98
C THR A 191 -2.55 -33.41 7.53
N ILE A 192 -2.96 -34.31 8.45
CA ILE A 192 -2.02 -35.33 8.96
C ILE A 192 -2.52 -36.71 9.38
N SER A 193 -1.55 -37.63 9.23
CA SER A 193 -1.18 -38.80 10.04
C SER A 193 -0.29 -39.68 9.14
N VAL A 194 0.82 -40.35 9.52
CA VAL A 194 1.77 -40.51 10.67
C VAL A 194 3.07 -41.12 10.02
N LYS A 195 4.29 -41.30 10.52
CA LYS A 195 4.91 -41.66 11.82
C LYS A 195 6.44 -41.77 11.62
N SER A 196 7.31 -41.72 12.64
CA SER A 196 7.44 -40.84 13.81
C SER A 196 8.94 -40.75 14.13
N ASN A 197 9.31 -39.90 15.09
CA ASN A 197 10.68 -39.69 15.59
C ASN A 197 11.56 -38.89 14.61
N ILE A 198 11.85 -37.64 14.97
CA ILE A 198 13.19 -37.17 15.38
C ILE A 198 12.99 -35.75 15.93
N PHE A 199 13.31 -35.55 17.21
CA PHE A 199 13.86 -34.27 17.68
C PHE A 199 14.69 -34.47 18.95
N PHE A 200 15.75 -35.28 18.82
CA PHE A 200 17.08 -35.05 19.40
C PHE A 200 18.04 -36.07 18.78
N SER A 201 19.34 -35.76 18.79
CA SER A 201 20.41 -36.49 18.08
C SER A 201 20.40 -36.35 16.54
N SER A 202 21.59 -36.55 15.96
CA SER A 202 21.97 -36.25 14.59
C SER A 202 22.11 -37.50 13.70
N THR A 203 22.28 -37.24 12.39
CA THR A 203 22.85 -38.16 11.37
C THR A 203 21.93 -39.26 10.82
N LEU A 204 22.21 -39.65 9.57
CA LEU A 204 21.54 -40.66 8.74
C LEU A 204 21.12 -41.94 9.49
N LEU A 205 19.89 -42.40 9.23
CA LEU A 205 19.68 -43.66 8.48
C LEU A 205 18.24 -43.84 8.00
N ILE A 206 18.06 -44.70 6.98
CA ILE A 206 16.77 -45.00 6.35
C ILE A 206 16.14 -46.22 7.02
N ASN A 207 14.90 -46.13 7.50
CA ASN A 207 13.97 -47.27 7.40
C ASN A 207 12.48 -46.88 7.45
N TYR A 208 11.59 -47.84 7.16
CA TYR A 208 10.15 -47.62 6.97
C TYR A 208 9.31 -47.95 8.22
N ASN A 209 8.24 -47.15 8.51
CA ASN A 209 6.85 -47.65 8.68
C ASN A 209 5.83 -46.58 9.20
N GLU A 210 4.84 -46.25 8.33
CA GLU A 210 3.37 -46.18 8.55
C GLU A 210 2.74 -45.31 9.68
N PHE A 211 1.82 -44.37 9.35
CA PHE A 211 0.32 -44.52 9.40
C PHE A 211 -0.42 -43.34 8.66
N SER A 212 -1.76 -43.20 8.59
CA SER A 212 -2.45 -42.44 7.49
C SER A 212 -3.44 -41.28 7.78
N LEU A 213 -3.41 -40.28 6.88
CA LEU A 213 -4.13 -38.99 6.80
C LEU A 213 -5.63 -39.07 6.41
N LYS A 214 -6.32 -37.93 6.43
CA LYS A 214 -7.66 -37.78 5.82
C LYS A 214 -7.64 -37.45 4.32
N VAL A 215 -7.18 -36.25 3.93
CA VAL A 215 -7.09 -35.81 2.52
C VAL A 215 -6.16 -36.69 1.66
N LEU A 216 -5.07 -37.23 2.22
CA LEU A 216 -4.18 -38.19 1.52
C LEU A 216 -4.76 -39.62 1.48
N HIS A 217 -5.75 -39.95 2.32
CA HIS A 217 -6.56 -41.15 2.15
C HIS A 217 -7.66 -40.97 1.08
N ALA A 218 -8.06 -39.73 0.76
CA ALA A 218 -8.84 -39.48 -0.45
C ALA A 218 -8.05 -39.88 -1.71
N ASN A 219 -6.72 -39.65 -1.74
CA ASN A 219 -5.84 -40.21 -2.79
C ASN A 219 -5.81 -41.75 -2.73
N SER A 220 -5.63 -42.37 -1.56
CA SER A 220 -5.69 -43.84 -1.45
C SER A 220 -6.98 -44.42 -2.03
N LYS A 221 -8.14 -43.83 -1.68
CA LYS A 221 -9.44 -44.18 -2.25
C LYS A 221 -9.54 -43.91 -3.76
N ALA A 222 -9.02 -42.78 -4.24
CA ALA A 222 -9.03 -42.45 -5.67
C ALA A 222 -8.18 -43.44 -6.49
N VAL A 223 -6.98 -43.79 -6.02
CA VAL A 223 -6.13 -44.83 -6.62
C VAL A 223 -6.78 -46.21 -6.53
N SER A 224 -7.48 -46.53 -5.43
CA SER A 224 -8.27 -47.75 -5.27
C SER A 224 -9.40 -47.82 -6.33
N VAL A 225 -10.15 -46.73 -6.52
CA VAL A 225 -11.15 -46.59 -7.60
C VAL A 225 -10.50 -46.74 -8.98
N CYS A 226 -9.41 -46.02 -9.26
CA CYS A 226 -8.71 -46.10 -10.55
C CYS A 226 -8.20 -47.50 -10.87
N ARG A 227 -7.70 -48.27 -9.89
CA ARG A 227 -7.31 -49.67 -10.14
C ARG A 227 -8.52 -50.58 -10.37
N GLU A 228 -9.64 -50.39 -9.67
CA GLU A 228 -10.87 -51.15 -9.96
C GLU A 228 -11.48 -50.77 -11.32
N ILE A 229 -11.30 -49.54 -11.83
CA ILE A 229 -11.60 -49.17 -13.23
C ILE A 229 -10.72 -49.99 -14.20
N SER A 230 -9.41 -50.06 -13.98
CA SER A 230 -8.51 -50.88 -14.82
C SER A 230 -8.85 -52.37 -14.78
N LYS A 231 -9.15 -52.91 -13.59
CA LYS A 231 -9.60 -54.31 -13.44
C LYS A 231 -10.90 -54.57 -14.17
N PHE A 232 -11.89 -53.70 -14.02
CA PHE A 232 -13.17 -53.79 -14.73
C PHE A 232 -12.98 -53.74 -16.26
N SER A 233 -12.14 -52.82 -16.75
CA SER A 233 -11.78 -52.71 -18.16
C SER A 233 -11.07 -53.97 -18.70
N ASN A 234 -10.32 -54.69 -17.87
CA ASN A 234 -9.67 -55.95 -18.26
C ASN A 234 -10.65 -57.12 -18.25
N VAL A 235 -11.46 -57.27 -17.20
CA VAL A 235 -12.50 -58.33 -17.10
C VAL A 235 -13.49 -58.24 -18.28
N CYS A 236 -13.89 -57.02 -18.68
CA CYS A 236 -14.75 -56.81 -19.85
C CYS A 236 -14.09 -57.11 -21.22
N GLN A 237 -12.79 -57.45 -21.25
CA GLN A 237 -12.06 -57.85 -22.47
C GLN A 237 -11.61 -59.31 -22.46
N SER A 238 -11.25 -59.86 -21.29
CA SER A 238 -10.69 -61.21 -21.18
C SER A 238 -11.70 -62.30 -20.84
N GLU A 239 -12.89 -61.95 -20.33
CA GLU A 239 -13.77 -62.90 -19.67
C GLU A 239 -15.24 -62.69 -20.06
N ASN A 240 -15.87 -63.75 -20.58
CA ASN A 240 -17.25 -63.68 -21.11
C ASN A 240 -18.32 -63.96 -20.03
N ASP A 241 -17.91 -64.12 -18.78
CA ASP A 241 -18.78 -64.46 -17.63
C ASP A 241 -19.53 -63.23 -17.11
N ARG A 242 -20.84 -63.23 -17.34
CA ARG A 242 -21.76 -62.15 -16.95
C ARG A 242 -21.84 -61.96 -15.42
N VAL A 243 -21.61 -63.00 -14.63
CA VAL A 243 -21.63 -62.93 -13.17
C VAL A 243 -20.41 -62.16 -12.68
N LYS A 244 -19.22 -62.49 -13.20
CA LYS A 244 -17.95 -61.81 -12.86
C LYS A 244 -17.92 -60.35 -13.33
N ILE A 245 -18.37 -60.06 -14.55
CA ILE A 245 -18.53 -58.67 -15.04
C ILE A 245 -19.48 -57.89 -14.11
N THR A 246 -20.61 -58.48 -13.71
CA THR A 246 -21.58 -57.82 -12.82
C THR A 246 -21.04 -57.60 -11.41
N HIS A 247 -20.27 -58.56 -10.87
CA HIS A 247 -19.60 -58.41 -9.59
C HIS A 247 -18.53 -57.30 -9.62
N ALA A 248 -17.67 -57.28 -10.64
CA ALA A 248 -16.66 -56.23 -10.83
C ALA A 248 -17.30 -54.84 -10.98
N LYS A 249 -18.39 -54.72 -11.76
CA LYS A 249 -19.18 -53.49 -11.90
C LYS A 249 -19.75 -53.01 -10.57
N ARG A 250 -20.37 -53.90 -9.79
CA ARG A 250 -20.93 -53.56 -8.47
C ARG A 250 -19.82 -53.03 -7.54
N LYS A 251 -18.71 -53.76 -7.43
CA LYS A 251 -17.56 -53.40 -6.58
C LYS A 251 -16.92 -52.06 -6.96
N LEU A 252 -16.83 -51.77 -8.26
CA LEU A 252 -16.36 -50.47 -8.77
C LEU A 252 -17.32 -49.32 -8.36
N ILE A 253 -18.64 -49.52 -8.50
CA ILE A 253 -19.65 -48.55 -8.06
C ILE A 253 -19.57 -48.32 -6.55
N GLU A 254 -19.47 -49.39 -5.75
CA GLU A 254 -19.32 -49.32 -4.29
C GLU A 254 -18.06 -48.54 -3.86
N LYS A 255 -16.90 -48.79 -4.48
CA LYS A 255 -15.67 -48.02 -4.22
C LYS A 255 -15.81 -46.55 -4.64
N HIS A 256 -16.46 -46.24 -5.77
CA HIS A 256 -16.67 -44.87 -6.22
C HIS A 256 -17.62 -44.09 -5.29
N LEU A 257 -18.72 -44.71 -4.85
CA LEU A 257 -19.63 -44.12 -3.85
C LEU A 257 -18.94 -43.95 -2.49
N SER A 258 -18.09 -44.90 -2.07
CA SER A 258 -17.28 -44.79 -0.83
C SER A 258 -16.27 -43.65 -0.87
N PHE A 259 -15.73 -43.30 -2.05
CA PHE A 259 -14.91 -42.09 -2.25
C PHE A 259 -15.77 -40.82 -2.15
N ILE A 260 -16.87 -40.75 -2.91
CA ILE A 260 -17.77 -39.59 -2.93
C ILE A 260 -18.28 -39.27 -1.52
N HIS A 261 -18.85 -40.26 -0.81
CA HIS A 261 -19.42 -40.05 0.51
C HIS A 261 -18.37 -39.63 1.55
N PHE A 262 -17.17 -40.23 1.50
CA PHE A 262 -16.04 -39.83 2.36
C PHE A 262 -15.64 -38.36 2.16
N SER A 263 -15.63 -37.89 0.92
CA SER A 263 -15.30 -36.51 0.59
C SER A 263 -16.42 -35.52 0.90
N GLU A 264 -17.68 -35.90 0.70
CA GLU A 264 -18.85 -35.12 1.11
C GLU A 264 -18.86 -34.93 2.64
N CYS A 265 -18.56 -35.99 3.42
CA CYS A 265 -18.40 -35.89 4.88
C CYS A 265 -17.26 -34.96 5.30
N ILE A 266 -16.13 -34.93 4.57
CA ILE A 266 -15.03 -33.99 4.84
C ILE A 266 -15.45 -32.54 4.54
N SER A 267 -16.17 -32.31 3.44
CA SER A 267 -16.65 -30.97 3.08
C SER A 267 -17.66 -30.43 4.09
N ASP A 268 -18.60 -31.26 4.53
CA ASP A 268 -19.55 -30.95 5.62
C ASP A 268 -18.84 -30.49 6.91
N ILE A 269 -17.85 -31.25 7.38
CA ILE A 269 -17.14 -30.97 8.64
C ILE A 269 -16.35 -29.66 8.53
N TYR A 270 -15.73 -29.39 7.38
CA TYR A 270 -14.82 -28.26 7.21
C TYR A 270 -15.43 -27.00 6.58
N SER A 271 -16.68 -27.02 6.10
CA SER A 271 -17.29 -25.87 5.41
C SER A 271 -17.34 -24.61 6.29
N PHE A 272 -17.88 -24.72 7.51
CA PHE A 272 -17.90 -23.60 8.47
C PHE A 272 -16.53 -23.36 9.15
N VAL A 273 -15.76 -24.42 9.41
CA VAL A 273 -14.42 -24.33 10.03
C VAL A 273 -13.47 -23.51 9.15
N SER A 274 -13.45 -23.78 7.85
CA SER A 274 -12.65 -23.04 6.88
C SER A 274 -13.16 -21.62 6.65
N PHE A 275 -14.48 -21.39 6.68
CA PHE A 275 -15.07 -20.06 6.60
C PHE A 275 -14.58 -19.14 7.73
N PHE A 276 -14.73 -19.55 9.00
CA PHE A 276 -14.23 -18.75 10.11
C PHE A 276 -12.70 -18.65 10.11
N HIS A 277 -11.98 -19.73 9.76
CA HIS A 277 -10.51 -19.67 9.64
C HIS A 277 -10.06 -18.59 8.67
N LEU A 278 -10.62 -18.55 7.47
CA LEU A 278 -10.26 -17.59 6.43
C LEU A 278 -10.69 -16.15 6.77
N PHE A 279 -11.86 -15.98 7.40
CA PHE A 279 -12.33 -14.67 7.84
C PHE A 279 -11.42 -14.07 8.93
N PHE A 280 -11.17 -14.80 10.01
CA PHE A 280 -10.30 -14.32 11.09
C PHE A 280 -8.85 -14.18 10.62
N MET A 281 -8.30 -15.13 9.83
CA MET A 281 -6.93 -15.02 9.35
C MET A 281 -6.72 -13.87 8.36
N THR A 282 -7.69 -13.49 7.53
CA THR A 282 -7.53 -12.30 6.65
C THR A 282 -7.52 -11.00 7.47
N LEU A 283 -8.42 -10.86 8.45
CA LEU A 283 -8.41 -9.73 9.39
C LEU A 283 -7.08 -9.64 10.17
N ILE A 284 -6.59 -10.76 10.69
CA ILE A 284 -5.32 -10.86 11.41
C ILE A 284 -4.11 -10.48 10.54
N ASN A 285 -4.03 -10.94 9.28
CA ASN A 285 -2.96 -10.53 8.36
C ASN A 285 -2.96 -9.00 8.12
N CYS A 286 -4.13 -8.36 8.09
CA CYS A 286 -4.22 -6.90 7.97
C CYS A 286 -3.74 -6.19 9.24
N ILE A 287 -4.12 -6.68 10.42
CA ILE A 287 -3.69 -6.16 11.74
C ILE A 287 -2.16 -6.25 11.89
N VAL A 288 -1.57 -7.42 11.64
CA VAL A 288 -0.12 -7.64 11.78
C VAL A 288 0.66 -6.85 10.71
N GLY A 289 0.16 -6.74 9.49
CA GLY A 289 0.79 -5.89 8.47
C GLY A 289 0.77 -4.39 8.83
N PHE A 290 -0.28 -3.90 9.51
CA PHE A 290 -0.31 -2.54 10.07
C PHE A 290 0.76 -2.36 11.17
N MET A 291 0.94 -3.34 12.05
CA MET A 291 2.01 -3.32 13.06
C MET A 291 3.41 -3.24 12.41
N ILE A 292 3.66 -4.04 11.37
CA ILE A 292 4.95 -4.02 10.64
C ILE A 292 5.22 -2.63 10.02
N ILE A 293 4.19 -1.93 9.56
CA ILE A 293 4.32 -0.56 9.05
C ILE A 293 4.72 0.41 10.18
N ASN A 294 4.01 0.41 11.31
CA ASN A 294 4.28 1.34 12.42
C ASN A 294 5.59 1.05 13.17
N LEU A 295 5.97 -0.23 13.34
CA LEU A 295 7.19 -0.64 14.04
C LEU A 295 8.49 -0.16 13.37
N ASN A 296 8.45 0.09 12.05
CA ASN A 296 9.57 0.70 11.35
C ASN A 296 9.78 2.19 11.70
N ILE A 297 8.76 2.85 12.28
CA ILE A 297 8.69 4.31 12.44
C ILE A 297 9.03 4.77 13.87
N ILE A 298 8.58 4.07 14.92
CA ILE A 298 8.46 4.68 16.28
C ILE A 298 9.43 4.17 17.35
N GLU A 299 9.39 2.89 17.76
CA GLU A 299 10.07 2.44 19.01
C GLU A 299 11.55 2.03 18.84
N THR A 300 12.31 1.99 19.95
CA THR A 300 13.73 1.60 20.00
C THR A 300 13.97 0.08 20.08
N ASN A 301 13.06 -0.70 20.66
CA ASN A 301 13.17 -2.17 20.79
C ASN A 301 12.81 -2.92 19.49
N LYS A 302 13.36 -2.47 18.35
CA LYS A 302 12.89 -2.81 16.99
C LYS A 302 12.96 -4.31 16.66
N THR A 303 14.00 -5.02 17.11
CA THR A 303 14.30 -6.39 16.65
C THR A 303 13.30 -7.43 17.15
N ALA A 304 12.98 -7.44 18.45
CA ALA A 304 12.12 -8.46 19.06
C ALA A 304 10.67 -8.38 18.54
N THR A 305 10.08 -7.18 18.51
CA THR A 305 8.68 -6.99 18.07
C THR A 305 8.54 -7.19 16.56
N LEU A 306 9.54 -6.80 15.75
CA LEU A 306 9.56 -7.10 14.32
C LEU A 306 9.67 -8.62 14.07
N MET A 307 10.53 -9.32 14.81
CA MET A 307 10.67 -10.78 14.73
C MET A 307 9.36 -11.49 15.09
N MET A 308 8.67 -11.05 16.15
CA MET A 308 7.32 -11.53 16.50
C MET A 308 6.34 -11.35 15.34
N CYS A 309 6.25 -10.15 14.76
CA CYS A 309 5.33 -9.88 13.65
C CYS A 309 5.67 -10.72 12.38
N MET A 310 6.95 -10.94 12.11
CA MET A 310 7.39 -11.80 11.00
C MET A 310 7.05 -13.28 11.22
N VAL A 311 7.26 -13.80 12.43
CA VAL A 311 6.78 -15.14 12.81
C VAL A 311 5.26 -15.22 12.66
N TYR A 312 4.53 -14.19 13.11
CA TYR A 312 3.08 -14.12 12.96
C TYR A 312 2.64 -14.18 11.49
N MET A 313 3.13 -13.30 10.61
CA MET A 313 2.81 -13.37 9.18
C MET A 313 3.11 -14.74 8.56
N PHE A 314 4.23 -15.37 8.91
CA PHE A 314 4.58 -16.71 8.45
C PHE A 314 3.57 -17.78 8.94
N THR A 315 3.17 -17.74 10.21
CA THR A 315 2.15 -18.66 10.74
C THR A 315 0.78 -18.47 10.11
N ALA A 316 0.33 -17.23 9.90
CA ALA A 316 -0.98 -16.95 9.30
C ALA A 316 -1.02 -17.37 7.82
N LEU A 317 0.06 -17.15 7.06
CA LEU A 317 0.16 -17.57 5.66
C LEU A 317 0.26 -19.09 5.51
N THR A 318 1.04 -19.78 6.35
CA THR A 318 1.12 -21.26 6.33
C THR A 318 -0.21 -21.89 6.75
N ALA A 319 -0.88 -21.33 7.76
CA ALA A 319 -2.21 -21.76 8.19
C ALA A 319 -3.26 -21.63 7.07
N VAL A 320 -3.34 -20.49 6.38
CA VAL A 320 -4.27 -20.31 5.25
C VAL A 320 -3.90 -21.20 4.05
N GLY A 321 -2.60 -21.31 3.74
CA GLY A 321 -2.11 -22.15 2.65
C GLY A 321 -2.46 -23.63 2.83
N SER A 322 -2.46 -24.13 4.06
CA SER A 322 -2.78 -25.54 4.39
C SER A 322 -4.18 -25.97 3.89
N TYR A 323 -5.19 -25.13 4.09
CA TYR A 323 -6.57 -25.36 3.61
C TYR A 323 -6.67 -25.30 2.08
N CYS A 324 -5.97 -24.36 1.45
CA CYS A 324 -6.00 -24.18 0.00
C CYS A 324 -5.31 -25.34 -0.72
N VAL A 325 -4.16 -25.81 -0.20
CA VAL A 325 -3.48 -27.03 -0.67
C VAL A 325 -4.38 -28.27 -0.50
N ALA A 326 -5.07 -28.40 0.63
CA ALA A 326 -5.97 -29.52 0.89
C ALA A 326 -7.17 -29.56 -0.09
N GLY A 327 -7.78 -28.41 -0.39
CA GLY A 327 -8.89 -28.30 -1.34
C GLY A 327 -8.47 -28.54 -2.79
N GLU A 328 -7.34 -27.98 -3.22
CA GLU A 328 -6.74 -28.21 -4.54
C GLU A 328 -6.43 -29.70 -4.75
N TYR A 329 -5.81 -30.34 -3.74
CA TYR A 329 -5.46 -31.75 -3.78
C TYR A 329 -6.69 -32.66 -3.88
N LEU A 330 -7.74 -32.39 -3.09
CA LEU A 330 -9.00 -33.15 -3.15
C LEU A 330 -9.67 -33.03 -4.52
N THR A 331 -9.67 -31.82 -5.09
CA THR A 331 -10.19 -31.55 -6.44
C THR A 331 -9.41 -32.34 -7.50
N SER A 332 -8.08 -32.33 -7.41
CA SER A 332 -7.19 -33.12 -8.28
C SER A 332 -7.45 -34.64 -8.19
N GLN A 333 -7.73 -35.18 -7.00
CA GLN A 333 -8.09 -36.60 -6.85
C GLN A 333 -9.43 -36.95 -7.50
N GLY A 334 -10.41 -36.03 -7.47
CA GLY A 334 -11.68 -36.18 -8.18
C GLY A 334 -11.49 -36.22 -9.70
N ASN A 335 -10.65 -35.34 -10.25
CA ASN A 335 -10.35 -35.28 -11.68
C ASN A 335 -9.60 -36.53 -12.16
N MET A 336 -8.64 -37.05 -11.39
CA MET A 336 -7.90 -38.29 -11.73
C MET A 336 -8.83 -39.49 -11.94
N ILE A 337 -9.95 -39.57 -11.19
CA ILE A 337 -10.97 -40.62 -11.37
C ILE A 337 -11.73 -40.43 -12.69
N LEU A 338 -12.10 -39.19 -13.02
CA LEU A 338 -12.76 -38.85 -14.29
C LEU A 338 -11.86 -39.18 -15.49
N ASP A 339 -10.58 -38.81 -15.43
CA ASP A 339 -9.59 -39.09 -16.49
C ASP A 339 -9.40 -40.59 -16.69
N ALA A 340 -9.35 -41.37 -15.60
CA ALA A 340 -9.26 -42.83 -15.64
C ALA A 340 -10.52 -43.49 -16.26
N MET A 341 -11.72 -42.94 -16.01
CA MET A 341 -12.95 -43.40 -16.67
C MET A 341 -12.98 -43.05 -18.16
N CYS A 342 -12.56 -41.84 -18.54
CA CYS A 342 -12.50 -41.41 -19.94
C CYS A 342 -11.46 -42.19 -20.75
N SER A 343 -10.33 -42.56 -20.12
CA SER A 343 -9.22 -43.28 -20.76
C SER A 343 -9.38 -44.80 -20.81
N CYS A 344 -10.44 -45.37 -20.21
CA CYS A 344 -10.69 -46.81 -20.31
C CYS A 344 -11.23 -47.20 -21.70
N LEU A 345 -11.16 -48.49 -22.05
CA LEU A 345 -11.48 -48.99 -23.39
C LEU A 345 -13.00 -49.17 -23.60
N TRP A 346 -13.78 -48.15 -23.25
CA TRP A 346 -15.25 -48.17 -23.13
C TRP A 346 -15.97 -48.59 -24.42
N TYR A 347 -15.38 -48.31 -25.58
CA TYR A 347 -15.92 -48.69 -26.89
C TYR A 347 -15.91 -50.21 -27.15
N LYS A 348 -15.24 -51.00 -26.29
CA LYS A 348 -15.28 -52.47 -26.31
C LYS A 348 -16.33 -53.07 -25.37
N PHE A 349 -16.98 -52.26 -24.52
CA PHE A 349 -17.92 -52.77 -23.52
C PHE A 349 -19.33 -52.92 -24.11
N GLN A 350 -20.14 -53.82 -23.53
CA GLN A 350 -21.54 -53.95 -23.95
C GLN A 350 -22.37 -52.72 -23.54
N ALA A 351 -23.43 -52.40 -24.29
CA ALA A 351 -24.26 -51.21 -24.09
C ALA A 351 -24.85 -51.06 -22.68
N ALA A 352 -25.09 -52.15 -21.95
CA ALA A 352 -25.55 -52.10 -20.55
C ALA A 352 -24.46 -51.60 -19.58
N ASP A 353 -23.20 -51.88 -19.88
CA ASP A 353 -22.03 -51.55 -19.08
C ASP A 353 -21.46 -50.17 -19.44
N VAL A 354 -21.51 -49.81 -20.73
CA VAL A 354 -21.28 -48.43 -21.21
C VAL A 354 -22.22 -47.45 -20.50
N ARG A 355 -23.53 -47.75 -20.43
CA ARG A 355 -24.50 -46.90 -19.72
C ARG A 355 -24.14 -46.67 -18.25
N ALA A 356 -23.71 -47.73 -17.54
CA ALA A 356 -23.27 -47.60 -16.15
C ALA A 356 -22.04 -46.69 -16.00
N LEU A 357 -21.05 -46.86 -16.89
CA LEU A 357 -19.88 -45.98 -16.95
C LEU A 357 -20.26 -44.52 -17.28
N SER A 358 -21.21 -44.30 -18.20
CA SER A 358 -21.70 -42.94 -18.54
C SER A 358 -22.32 -42.23 -17.32
N PHE A 359 -23.11 -42.94 -16.50
CA PHE A 359 -23.61 -42.38 -15.23
C PHE A 359 -22.49 -42.04 -14.25
N MET A 360 -21.45 -42.87 -14.15
CA MET A 360 -20.29 -42.61 -13.30
C MET A 360 -19.51 -41.37 -13.79
N ILE A 361 -19.18 -41.30 -15.09
CA ILE A 361 -18.54 -40.13 -15.73
C ILE A 361 -19.37 -38.86 -15.49
N MET A 362 -20.70 -38.93 -15.64
CA MET A 362 -21.59 -37.79 -15.39
C MET A 362 -21.55 -37.32 -13.92
N ARG A 363 -21.43 -38.23 -12.95
CA ARG A 363 -21.25 -37.85 -11.53
C ARG A 363 -19.84 -37.32 -11.25
N SER A 364 -18.79 -37.88 -11.86
CA SER A 364 -17.39 -37.46 -11.67
C SER A 364 -17.09 -36.10 -12.33
N ARG A 365 -17.83 -35.72 -13.38
CA ARG A 365 -17.81 -34.36 -13.97
C ARG A 365 -18.22 -33.25 -13.00
N LYS A 366 -18.90 -33.55 -11.89
CA LYS A 366 -19.08 -32.61 -10.77
C LYS A 366 -17.90 -32.79 -9.80
N PRO A 367 -16.88 -31.90 -9.84
CA PRO A 367 -15.63 -32.10 -9.10
C PRO A 367 -15.85 -32.13 -7.59
N VAL A 368 -15.00 -32.89 -6.91
CA VAL A 368 -15.03 -33.03 -5.46
C VAL A 368 -14.27 -31.87 -4.82
N ILE A 369 -14.98 -30.75 -4.66
CA ILE A 369 -14.43 -29.50 -4.12
C ILE A 369 -14.66 -29.38 -2.60
N LEU A 370 -13.65 -28.87 -1.91
CA LEU A 370 -13.76 -28.42 -0.51
C LEU A 370 -14.25 -26.96 -0.53
N THR A 371 -15.43 -26.69 0.03
CA THR A 371 -16.05 -25.35 -0.03
C THR A 371 -15.95 -24.59 1.30
N CYS A 372 -15.72 -23.28 1.20
CA CYS A 372 -15.75 -22.31 2.30
C CYS A 372 -17.19 -21.79 2.48
N GLY A 373 -17.92 -22.28 3.49
CA GLY A 373 -19.29 -21.83 3.81
C GLY A 373 -20.29 -21.89 2.65
N ASN A 374 -20.08 -22.77 1.67
CA ASN A 374 -20.77 -22.83 0.36
C ASN A 374 -20.55 -21.63 -0.58
N TYR A 375 -19.75 -20.61 -0.21
CA TYR A 375 -19.50 -19.41 -1.03
C TYR A 375 -18.42 -19.61 -2.09
N THR A 376 -17.29 -20.26 -1.76
CA THR A 376 -16.13 -20.41 -2.66
C THR A 376 -15.44 -21.76 -2.50
N SER A 377 -14.80 -22.25 -3.56
CA SER A 377 -13.93 -23.43 -3.51
C SER A 377 -12.53 -23.08 -2.99
N LEU A 378 -11.99 -23.92 -2.11
CA LEU A 378 -10.63 -23.78 -1.60
C LEU A 378 -9.64 -24.29 -2.66
N SER A 379 -8.83 -23.38 -3.21
CA SER A 379 -7.86 -23.63 -4.27
C SER A 379 -6.63 -22.74 -4.10
N LEU A 380 -5.53 -23.07 -4.79
CA LEU A 380 -4.33 -22.23 -4.83
C LEU A 380 -4.59 -20.88 -5.50
N ILE A 381 -5.53 -20.82 -6.45
CA ILE A 381 -6.00 -19.55 -7.04
C ILE A 381 -6.64 -18.66 -5.96
N TYR A 382 -7.43 -19.26 -5.05
CA TYR A 382 -8.01 -18.53 -3.92
C TYR A 382 -6.94 -18.09 -2.90
N PHE A 383 -5.88 -18.87 -2.68
CA PHE A 383 -4.73 -18.47 -1.87
C PHE A 383 -4.01 -17.26 -2.45
N THR A 384 -3.71 -17.25 -3.76
CA THR A 384 -3.12 -16.10 -4.45
C THR A 384 -4.07 -14.89 -4.40
N LYS A 385 -5.39 -15.08 -4.47
CA LYS A 385 -6.37 -14.01 -4.28
C LYS A 385 -6.28 -13.41 -2.87
N ILE A 386 -6.18 -14.24 -1.83
CA ILE A 386 -6.01 -13.78 -0.43
C ILE A 386 -4.72 -12.96 -0.28
N ILE A 387 -3.58 -13.47 -0.75
CA ILE A 387 -2.30 -12.74 -0.70
C ILE A 387 -2.43 -11.40 -1.44
N LYS A 388 -3.02 -11.40 -2.64
CA LYS A 388 -3.25 -10.16 -3.40
C LYS A 388 -4.15 -9.19 -2.65
N THR A 389 -5.22 -9.65 -1.99
CA THR A 389 -6.07 -8.78 -1.16
C THR A 389 -5.33 -8.21 0.04
N SER A 390 -4.59 -9.02 0.80
CA SER A 390 -3.81 -8.56 1.96
C SER A 390 -2.73 -7.56 1.56
N VAL A 391 -1.97 -7.84 0.50
CA VAL A 391 -0.98 -6.90 -0.05
C VAL A 391 -1.68 -5.62 -0.55
N SER A 392 -2.79 -5.73 -1.27
CA SER A 392 -3.55 -4.55 -1.71
C SER A 392 -4.14 -3.75 -0.55
N PHE A 393 -4.49 -4.37 0.57
CA PHE A 393 -4.95 -3.69 1.77
C PHE A 393 -3.79 -2.98 2.49
N LEU A 394 -2.58 -3.55 2.51
CA LEU A 394 -1.40 -2.87 3.05
C LEU A 394 -0.90 -1.74 2.14
N SER A 395 -0.97 -1.93 0.82
CA SER A 395 -0.82 -0.83 -0.15
C SER A 395 -1.91 0.23 0.03
N LEU A 396 -3.15 -0.16 0.30
CA LEU A 396 -4.26 0.77 0.56
C LEU A 396 -4.09 1.50 1.89
N VAL A 397 -3.63 0.87 2.97
CA VAL A 397 -3.32 1.57 4.24
C VAL A 397 -2.20 2.58 4.02
N ARG A 398 -1.13 2.18 3.31
CA ARG A 398 -0.04 3.08 2.89
C ARG A 398 -0.52 4.22 1.99
N ALA A 399 -1.52 3.97 1.13
CA ALA A 399 -2.14 4.94 0.22
C ALA A 399 -3.44 5.59 0.75
N ALA A 400 -3.85 5.28 1.97
CA ALA A 400 -4.97 5.89 2.69
C ALA A 400 -4.48 6.91 3.72
N SER A 401 -3.16 6.96 3.97
CA SER A 401 -2.50 8.14 4.53
C SER A 401 -3.01 9.45 3.88
N PRO A 402 -2.97 9.65 2.54
CA PRO A 402 -3.54 10.85 1.92
C PRO A 402 -5.06 11.03 2.04
N ILE A 403 -5.83 9.98 2.37
CA ILE A 403 -7.30 10.07 2.61
C ILE A 403 -7.57 10.50 4.05
N PHE A 404 -6.82 9.93 5.00
CA PHE A 404 -6.84 10.35 6.40
C PHE A 404 -6.33 11.79 6.54
N THR A 405 -5.34 12.20 5.75
CA THR A 405 -4.79 13.57 5.81
C THR A 405 -5.67 14.58 5.08
N LEU A 406 -6.45 14.18 4.07
CA LEU A 406 -7.58 14.98 3.60
C LEU A 406 -8.56 15.24 4.75
N SER A 407 -8.92 14.21 5.53
CA SER A 407 -9.82 14.42 6.68
C SER A 407 -9.19 15.34 7.74
N THR A 408 -7.91 15.18 8.11
CA THR A 408 -7.28 16.07 9.11
C THR A 408 -7.16 17.51 8.61
N ILE A 409 -6.78 17.73 7.35
CA ILE A 409 -6.69 19.07 6.73
C ILE A 409 -8.07 19.75 6.66
N PHE A 410 -9.13 19.04 6.25
CA PHE A 410 -10.49 19.59 6.24
C PHE A 410 -11.06 19.81 7.66
N THR A 411 -10.67 19.01 8.66
CA THR A 411 -11.11 19.22 10.06
C THR A 411 -10.30 20.26 10.83
N SER A 412 -9.06 20.58 10.45
CA SER A 412 -8.28 21.63 11.12
C SER A 412 -8.70 23.03 10.69
N LEU A 413 -9.15 23.20 9.44
CA LEU A 413 -9.50 24.50 8.88
C LEU A 413 -10.57 25.26 9.71
N PRO A 414 -11.67 24.64 10.18
CA PRO A 414 -12.62 25.31 11.07
C PRO A 414 -12.00 25.79 12.39
N PHE A 415 -11.08 25.02 12.99
CA PHE A 415 -10.43 25.38 14.26
C PHE A 415 -9.39 26.51 14.12
N GLN A 416 -8.81 26.66 12.94
CA GLN A 416 -7.95 27.80 12.57
C GLN A 416 -8.80 29.05 12.32
N PHE A 417 -9.83 28.93 11.48
CA PHE A 417 -10.74 30.03 11.14
C PHE A 417 -11.50 30.55 12.37
N TRP A 418 -11.97 29.65 13.26
CA TRP A 418 -12.61 30.02 14.53
C TRP A 418 -11.68 30.91 15.38
N LYS A 419 -10.39 30.57 15.48
CA LYS A 419 -9.44 31.38 16.25
C LYS A 419 -9.26 32.77 15.63
N ALA A 420 -9.09 32.84 14.31
CA ALA A 420 -8.89 34.09 13.58
C ALA A 420 -10.13 35.00 13.59
N ALA A 421 -11.34 34.43 13.63
CA ALA A 421 -12.60 35.17 13.52
C ALA A 421 -13.28 35.54 14.86
N LEU A 422 -12.99 34.84 15.96
CA LEU A 422 -13.77 34.95 17.22
C LEU A 422 -12.94 35.17 18.50
N LEU A 423 -11.59 35.13 18.44
CA LEU A 423 -10.78 34.85 19.65
C LEU A 423 -9.43 35.59 19.73
N THR A 424 -9.24 36.71 19.01
CA THR A 424 -8.01 37.52 19.13
C THR A 424 -8.27 39.03 19.05
N ASP A 425 -8.09 39.74 20.17
CA ASP A 425 -8.11 41.22 20.21
C ASP A 425 -6.85 41.85 19.60
N ASN A 426 -5.76 41.07 19.49
CA ASN A 426 -4.47 41.52 18.97
C ASN A 426 -4.38 41.34 17.44
N PRO A 427 -4.27 42.42 16.65
CA PRO A 427 -4.33 42.35 15.18
C PRO A 427 -3.16 41.57 14.56
N THR A 428 -1.99 41.54 15.22
CA THR A 428 -0.82 40.78 14.76
C THR A 428 -1.05 39.27 14.82
N THR A 429 -1.61 38.76 15.92
CA THR A 429 -1.95 37.34 16.09
C THR A 429 -3.15 36.90 15.26
N MET A 430 -4.09 37.82 15.03
CA MET A 430 -5.20 37.64 14.10
C MET A 430 -4.69 37.45 12.66
N MET A 431 -3.80 38.33 12.19
CA MET A 431 -3.21 38.27 10.86
C MET A 431 -2.31 37.03 10.65
N ASP A 432 -1.49 36.64 11.64
CA ASP A 432 -0.71 35.38 11.63
C ASP A 432 -1.64 34.16 11.41
N SER A 433 -2.76 34.11 12.14
CA SER A 433 -3.78 33.05 12.02
C SER A 433 -4.55 33.09 10.69
N PHE A 434 -4.73 34.27 10.09
CA PHE A 434 -5.26 34.42 8.74
C PHE A 434 -4.27 33.96 7.66
N SER A 435 -2.95 34.19 7.82
CA SER A 435 -1.94 33.68 6.89
C SER A 435 -1.81 32.15 6.93
N ASP A 436 -1.92 31.52 8.11
CA ASP A 436 -2.08 30.07 8.23
C ASP A 436 -3.30 29.59 7.42
N SER A 437 -4.47 30.18 7.69
CA SER A 437 -5.75 29.79 7.09
C SER A 437 -5.78 29.97 5.57
N LEU A 438 -5.26 31.09 5.04
CA LEU A 438 -5.18 31.36 3.60
C LEU A 438 -4.21 30.39 2.89
N SER A 439 -3.11 30.02 3.53
CA SER A 439 -2.16 29.03 3.00
C SER A 439 -2.82 27.66 2.89
N MET A 440 -3.61 27.26 3.89
CA MET A 440 -4.37 26.02 3.89
C MET A 440 -5.44 25.99 2.77
N ILE A 441 -6.18 27.08 2.58
CA ILE A 441 -7.18 27.20 1.51
C ILE A 441 -6.51 27.07 0.12
N LEU A 442 -5.37 27.72 -0.11
CA LEU A 442 -4.60 27.61 -1.35
C LEU A 442 -4.28 26.14 -1.69
N ILE A 443 -3.77 25.37 -0.73
CA ILE A 443 -3.37 23.97 -0.94
C ILE A 443 -4.58 23.08 -1.23
N ILE A 444 -5.68 23.27 -0.48
CA ILE A 444 -6.95 22.55 -0.70
C ILE A 444 -7.49 22.84 -2.10
N LEU A 445 -7.49 24.11 -2.53
CA LEU A 445 -7.93 24.49 -3.87
C LEU A 445 -7.04 23.88 -4.96
N LYS A 446 -5.70 23.95 -4.84
CA LYS A 446 -4.78 23.27 -5.77
C LYS A 446 -5.11 21.80 -5.92
N PHE A 447 -5.29 21.09 -4.80
CA PHE A 447 -5.59 19.67 -4.80
C PHE A 447 -6.91 19.36 -5.53
N ILE A 448 -7.99 20.11 -5.23
CA ILE A 448 -9.29 19.97 -5.89
C ILE A 448 -9.16 20.23 -7.41
N ILE A 449 -8.43 21.27 -7.81
CA ILE A 449 -8.22 21.61 -9.23
C ILE A 449 -7.46 20.49 -9.95
N MET A 450 -6.31 20.04 -9.40
CA MET A 450 -5.53 18.95 -9.99
C MET A 450 -6.30 17.63 -10.02
N TRP A 451 -7.12 17.35 -9.01
CA TRP A 451 -7.98 16.16 -8.96
C TRP A 451 -9.07 16.19 -10.04
N ASN A 452 -9.73 17.35 -10.24
CA ASN A 452 -10.72 17.53 -11.29
C ASN A 452 -10.09 17.49 -12.69
N LYS A 453 -8.87 18.01 -12.84
CA LYS A 453 -8.09 17.98 -14.08
C LYS A 453 -7.24 16.72 -14.26
N ARG A 454 -7.38 15.71 -13.39
CA ARG A 454 -6.48 14.53 -13.33
C ARG A 454 -6.26 13.79 -14.65
N SER A 455 -7.25 13.79 -15.54
CA SER A 455 -7.14 13.13 -16.85
C SER A 455 -6.04 13.74 -17.73
N TYR A 456 -5.84 15.07 -17.67
CA TYR A 456 -4.74 15.72 -18.39
C TYR A 456 -3.39 15.36 -17.76
N VAL A 457 -3.33 15.32 -16.43
CA VAL A 457 -2.13 14.92 -15.66
C VAL A 457 -1.73 13.48 -15.97
N THR A 458 -2.68 12.53 -16.01
CA THR A 458 -2.39 11.13 -16.34
C THR A 458 -1.96 10.94 -17.79
N ASN A 459 -2.52 11.70 -18.73
CA ASN A 459 -2.13 11.62 -20.13
C ASN A 459 -0.71 12.15 -20.34
N LEU A 460 -0.38 13.31 -19.76
CA LEU A 460 0.98 13.89 -19.82
C LEU A 460 2.04 12.96 -19.16
N LEU A 461 1.68 12.25 -18.09
CA LEU A 461 2.56 11.24 -17.49
C LEU A 461 2.72 9.99 -18.37
N ALA A 462 1.69 9.58 -19.10
CA ALA A 462 1.77 8.49 -20.07
C ALA A 462 2.66 8.87 -21.28
N ASP A 463 2.48 10.08 -21.82
CA ASP A 463 3.30 10.63 -22.92
C ASP A 463 4.81 10.69 -22.53
N ILE A 464 5.10 11.08 -21.28
CA ILE A 464 6.45 10.99 -20.69
C ILE A 464 6.89 9.51 -20.60
N GLN A 465 6.11 8.64 -19.96
CA GLN A 465 6.50 7.24 -19.71
C GLN A 465 6.79 6.48 -21.01
N GLU A 466 5.99 6.69 -22.06
CA GLU A 466 6.23 6.09 -23.39
C GLU A 466 7.54 6.60 -23.98
N THR A 467 7.73 7.93 -24.03
CA THR A 467 8.92 8.54 -24.66
C THR A 467 10.22 8.21 -23.91
N TRP A 468 10.17 8.06 -22.59
CA TRP A 468 11.34 7.73 -21.75
C TRP A 468 11.57 6.21 -21.58
N SER A 469 10.82 5.36 -22.29
CA SER A 469 10.98 3.90 -22.22
C SER A 469 12.09 3.34 -23.13
N GLY A 470 12.60 4.14 -24.07
CA GLY A 470 13.69 3.78 -24.98
C GLY A 470 15.07 4.25 -24.53
N ASN A 471 16.08 4.05 -25.38
CA ASN A 471 17.42 4.62 -25.17
C ASN A 471 17.36 6.15 -25.33
N LEU A 472 17.57 6.89 -24.23
CA LEU A 472 17.56 8.35 -24.24
C LEU A 472 18.90 8.94 -24.74
N PRO A 473 18.87 10.11 -25.42
CA PRO A 473 20.08 10.91 -25.62
C PRO A 473 20.68 11.39 -24.31
N THR A 474 22.01 11.54 -24.24
CA THR A 474 22.74 12.06 -23.07
C THR A 474 22.28 13.47 -22.66
N GLU A 475 21.87 14.29 -23.63
CA GLU A 475 21.32 15.63 -23.42
C GLU A 475 20.04 15.61 -22.56
N TRP A 476 19.17 14.60 -22.77
CA TRP A 476 17.96 14.42 -21.99
C TRP A 476 18.27 13.97 -20.56
N GLU A 477 19.35 13.20 -20.34
CA GLU A 477 19.83 12.87 -18.99
C GLU A 477 20.38 14.09 -18.23
N THR A 478 21.07 15.01 -18.92
CA THR A 478 21.52 16.27 -18.32
C THR A 478 20.34 17.17 -17.96
N LEU A 479 19.33 17.27 -18.83
CA LEU A 479 18.08 17.98 -18.55
C LEU A 479 17.34 17.40 -17.34
N ALA A 480 17.24 16.06 -17.26
CA ALA A 480 16.71 15.34 -16.12
C ALA A 480 17.49 15.61 -14.82
N ARG A 481 18.79 15.93 -14.92
CA ARG A 481 19.65 16.27 -13.77
C ARG A 481 19.37 17.68 -13.28
N TYR A 482 19.28 18.67 -14.18
CA TYR A 482 18.91 20.05 -13.81
C TYR A 482 17.51 20.13 -13.21
N CYS A 483 16.53 19.45 -13.80
CA CYS A 483 15.18 19.32 -13.23
C CYS A 483 15.20 18.80 -11.78
N ARG A 484 15.96 17.73 -11.50
CA ARG A 484 16.09 17.16 -10.14
C ARG A 484 16.79 18.11 -9.16
N ILE A 485 17.85 18.80 -9.59
CA ILE A 485 18.57 19.79 -8.76
C ILE A 485 17.63 20.95 -8.38
N PHE A 486 16.92 21.52 -9.37
CA PHE A 486 15.96 22.60 -9.15
C PHE A 486 14.85 22.20 -8.17
N CYS A 487 14.23 21.03 -8.38
CA CYS A 487 13.17 20.52 -7.50
C CYS A 487 13.67 20.28 -6.07
N THR A 488 14.91 19.80 -5.91
CA THR A 488 15.54 19.59 -4.59
C THR A 488 15.81 20.92 -3.89
N PHE A 489 16.21 21.97 -4.63
CA PHE A 489 16.47 23.29 -4.09
C PHE A 489 15.18 24.00 -3.62
N ASP A 490 14.11 24.01 -4.41
CA ASP A 490 12.81 24.60 -4.00
C ASP A 490 12.23 23.88 -2.76
N MET A 491 12.30 22.55 -2.72
CA MET A 491 11.87 21.77 -1.56
C MET A 491 12.72 22.06 -0.31
N GLY A 492 14.04 22.21 -0.49
CA GLY A 492 14.97 22.59 0.59
C GLY A 492 14.69 23.99 1.14
N MET A 493 14.45 24.97 0.28
CA MET A 493 14.05 26.34 0.68
C MET A 493 12.76 26.33 1.52
N TYR A 494 11.75 25.56 1.09
CA TYR A 494 10.50 25.41 1.83
C TYR A 494 10.69 24.75 3.21
N LEU A 495 11.53 23.71 3.27
CA LEU A 495 11.85 23.04 4.53
C LEU A 495 12.58 23.97 5.51
N CYS A 496 13.57 24.75 5.03
CA CYS A 496 14.28 25.73 5.85
C CYS A 496 13.34 26.81 6.41
N ALA A 497 12.39 27.31 5.61
CA ALA A 497 11.42 28.30 6.08
C ALA A 497 10.52 27.76 7.21
N VAL A 498 10.15 26.46 7.16
CA VAL A 498 9.34 25.83 8.20
C VAL A 498 10.16 25.42 9.43
N ILE A 499 11.45 25.09 9.28
CA ILE A 499 12.35 24.85 10.43
C ILE A 499 12.45 26.09 11.34
N LEU A 500 12.36 27.30 10.78
CA LEU A 500 12.39 28.56 11.54
C LEU A 500 11.14 28.81 12.43
N TYR A 501 10.10 27.98 12.34
CA TYR A 501 8.92 28.06 13.23
C TYR A 501 9.12 27.29 14.55
N TYR A 502 10.05 26.32 14.59
CA TYR A 502 10.26 25.47 15.77
C TYR A 502 10.92 26.16 16.99
N PRO A 503 11.84 27.15 16.85
CA PRO A 503 12.44 27.82 18.01
C PRO A 503 11.43 28.49 18.96
N GLU A 504 10.37 29.12 18.42
CA GLU A 504 9.26 29.70 19.19
C GLU A 504 8.58 28.63 20.06
N ILE A 505 8.34 27.43 19.49
CA ILE A 505 7.67 26.31 20.16
C ILE A 505 8.58 25.67 21.21
N ILE A 506 9.86 25.46 20.88
CA ILE A 506 10.85 24.88 21.80
C ILE A 506 11.05 25.79 23.01
N SER A 507 11.19 27.10 22.79
CA SER A 507 11.29 28.10 23.86
C SER A 507 10.06 28.07 24.79
N ASN A 508 8.85 28.11 24.21
CA ASN A 508 7.60 28.05 24.98
C ASN A 508 7.37 26.70 25.68
N TYR A 509 7.93 25.60 25.18
CA TYR A 509 7.81 24.28 25.80
C TYR A 509 8.73 24.08 27.02
N PHE A 510 9.97 24.58 26.95
CA PHE A 510 10.96 24.41 28.03
C PHE A 510 11.02 25.59 29.02
N GLY A 511 10.64 26.80 28.61
CA GLY A 511 10.65 28.01 29.46
C GLY A 511 9.29 28.58 29.82
N GLY A 512 8.20 28.12 29.17
CA GLY A 512 6.85 28.64 29.38
C GLY A 512 6.09 27.99 30.54
N ARG A 513 4.97 28.61 30.94
CA ARG A 513 3.95 27.95 31.77
C ARG A 513 3.14 26.99 30.90
N VAL A 514 2.49 26.00 31.52
CA VAL A 514 1.61 25.05 30.80
C VAL A 514 0.51 25.80 30.01
N GLU A 515 0.00 26.88 30.57
CA GLU A 515 -0.99 27.79 29.96
C GLU A 515 -0.46 28.60 28.75
N THR A 516 0.86 28.80 28.63
CA THR A 516 1.48 29.58 27.53
C THR A 516 2.02 28.72 26.39
N ARG A 517 1.69 27.42 26.36
CA ARG A 517 2.11 26.47 25.32
C ARG A 517 1.55 26.84 23.93
N ALA A 518 2.43 27.07 22.96
CA ALA A 518 2.10 27.57 21.63
C ALA A 518 2.08 26.47 20.54
N LEU A 519 0.99 26.40 19.76
CA LEU A 519 0.81 25.45 18.66
C LEU A 519 1.50 25.90 17.36
N LEU A 520 1.96 24.93 16.56
CA LEU A 520 2.63 25.16 15.27
C LEU A 520 1.73 25.90 14.27
N PHE A 521 0.47 25.48 14.17
CA PHE A 521 -0.59 26.23 13.48
C PHE A 521 -1.55 26.80 14.50
N LYS A 522 -1.80 28.11 14.46
CA LYS A 522 -2.54 28.82 15.52
C LYS A 522 -4.03 28.51 15.44
N SER A 523 -4.40 27.44 16.16
CA SER A 523 -5.75 26.85 16.20
C SER A 523 -6.40 27.04 17.58
N HIS A 524 -7.73 26.93 17.65
CA HIS A 524 -8.50 26.85 18.90
C HIS A 524 -9.33 25.56 18.93
N TYR A 525 -9.16 24.74 19.97
CA TYR A 525 -9.91 23.50 20.17
C TYR A 525 -10.95 23.68 21.28
N PRO A 526 -12.13 23.04 21.17
CA PRO A 526 -13.23 23.17 22.15
C PRO A 526 -12.99 22.38 23.45
N PHE A 527 -11.74 22.03 23.74
CA PHE A 527 -11.30 21.29 24.92
C PHE A 527 -9.90 21.79 25.34
N ASP A 528 -9.58 21.66 26.63
CA ASP A 528 -8.28 22.05 27.17
C ASP A 528 -7.16 21.15 26.60
N PHE A 529 -6.40 21.72 25.66
CA PHE A 529 -5.31 21.06 24.96
C PHE A 529 -3.94 21.30 25.60
N HIS A 530 -3.83 22.09 26.68
CA HIS A 530 -2.54 22.46 27.28
C HIS A 530 -1.90 21.31 28.06
N LYS A 531 -2.74 20.42 28.60
CA LYS A 531 -2.35 19.27 29.44
C LYS A 531 -1.56 18.22 28.66
N THR A 532 -0.56 17.62 29.31
CA THR A 532 0.12 16.41 28.83
C THR A 532 -0.84 15.21 28.90
N PRO A 533 -0.84 14.27 27.93
CA PRO A 533 -0.09 14.24 26.66
C PRO A 533 -0.85 14.88 25.47
N VAL A 534 -1.95 15.61 25.73
CA VAL A 534 -2.87 16.09 24.68
C VAL A 534 -2.18 17.15 23.81
N TYR A 535 -1.44 18.06 24.43
CA TYR A 535 -0.62 19.05 23.72
C TYR A 535 0.38 18.40 22.76
N GLU A 536 1.12 17.40 23.24
CA GLU A 536 2.19 16.72 22.50
C GLU A 536 1.62 15.91 21.33
N LEU A 537 0.46 15.28 21.49
CA LEU A 537 -0.27 14.60 20.41
C LEU A 537 -0.75 15.58 19.34
N ILE A 538 -1.32 16.74 19.73
CA ILE A 538 -1.77 17.75 18.78
C ILE A 538 -0.57 18.34 18.02
N LEU A 539 0.51 18.67 18.73
CA LEU A 539 1.75 19.16 18.12
C LEU A 539 2.33 18.14 17.13
N LEU A 540 2.34 16.85 17.47
CA LEU A 540 2.74 15.77 16.55
C LEU A 540 1.87 15.75 15.29
N THR A 541 0.53 15.85 15.43
CA THR A 541 -0.37 15.88 14.26
C THR A 541 -0.17 17.11 13.38
N GLN A 542 0.07 18.28 13.98
CA GLN A 542 0.36 19.52 13.23
C GLN A 542 1.72 19.45 12.51
N ILE A 543 2.75 18.85 13.13
CA ILE A 543 4.05 18.62 12.48
C ILE A 543 3.87 17.70 11.26
N VAL A 544 3.20 16.55 11.42
CA VAL A 544 2.92 15.62 10.30
C VAL A 544 2.12 16.31 9.20
N GLN A 545 1.10 17.10 9.57
CA GLN A 545 0.31 17.91 8.65
C GLN A 545 1.18 18.92 7.87
N GLY A 546 2.09 19.63 8.54
CA GLY A 546 3.02 20.58 7.92
C GLY A 546 3.96 19.93 6.90
N TRP A 547 4.53 18.75 7.23
CA TRP A 547 5.37 17.99 6.29
C TRP A 547 4.60 17.56 5.03
N LEU A 548 3.34 17.15 5.18
CA LEU A 548 2.49 16.74 4.06
C LEU A 548 2.06 17.92 3.18
N ILE A 549 1.79 19.07 3.79
CA ILE A 549 1.54 20.35 3.12
C ILE A 549 2.71 20.71 2.19
N ILE A 550 3.94 20.69 2.71
CA ILE A 550 5.16 20.95 1.92
C ILE A 550 5.27 19.94 0.78
N PHE A 551 5.10 18.65 1.07
CA PHE A 551 5.21 17.59 0.06
C PHE A 551 4.20 17.76 -1.10
N CYS A 552 2.93 18.07 -0.80
CA CYS A 552 1.91 18.28 -1.82
C CYS A 552 2.17 19.55 -2.66
N ASP A 553 2.63 20.65 -2.04
CA ASP A 553 2.97 21.88 -2.76
C ASP A 553 4.19 21.72 -3.67
N SER A 554 5.28 21.11 -3.16
CA SER A 554 6.45 20.76 -3.96
C SER A 554 6.08 19.82 -5.10
N LEU A 555 5.31 18.75 -4.86
CA LEU A 555 4.89 17.81 -5.91
C LEU A 555 4.14 18.52 -7.05
N SER A 556 3.24 19.46 -6.73
CA SER A 556 2.53 20.25 -7.74
C SER A 556 3.47 21.08 -8.63
N LYS A 557 4.54 21.64 -8.08
CA LYS A 557 5.57 22.41 -8.80
C LYS A 557 6.51 21.51 -9.60
N CYS A 558 7.03 20.45 -8.98
CA CYS A 558 7.94 19.49 -9.60
C CYS A 558 7.33 18.85 -10.87
N LEU A 559 6.02 18.54 -10.83
CA LEU A 559 5.31 18.03 -12.00
C LEU A 559 5.25 19.06 -13.15
N LEU A 560 4.91 20.32 -12.88
CA LEU A 560 4.89 21.38 -13.90
C LEU A 560 6.26 21.55 -14.56
N VAL A 561 7.31 21.62 -13.74
CA VAL A 561 8.71 21.75 -14.18
C VAL A 561 9.12 20.53 -15.03
N ALA A 562 8.75 19.31 -14.63
CA ALA A 562 9.03 18.09 -15.39
C ALA A 562 8.30 18.05 -16.76
N TYR A 563 7.03 18.46 -16.84
CA TYR A 563 6.32 18.54 -18.13
C TYR A 563 6.95 19.57 -19.07
N ILE A 564 7.42 20.69 -18.53
CA ILE A 564 8.07 21.75 -19.31
C ILE A 564 9.45 21.29 -19.80
N PHE A 565 10.28 20.65 -18.96
CA PHE A 565 11.54 20.05 -19.40
C PHE A 565 11.34 18.93 -20.42
N HIS A 566 10.31 18.08 -20.28
CA HIS A 566 9.99 17.11 -21.33
C HIS A 566 9.61 17.80 -22.66
N THR A 567 8.89 18.93 -22.57
CA THR A 567 8.52 19.71 -23.76
C THR A 567 9.72 20.39 -24.40
N THR A 568 10.67 20.94 -23.63
CA THR A 568 11.88 21.54 -24.21
C THR A 568 12.81 20.50 -24.83
N ALA A 569 12.93 19.29 -24.25
CA ALA A 569 13.64 18.17 -24.89
C ALA A 569 13.03 17.77 -26.25
N LEU A 570 11.70 17.78 -26.36
CA LEU A 570 11.01 17.56 -27.64
C LEU A 570 11.22 18.71 -28.64
N ILE A 571 11.42 19.95 -28.15
CA ILE A 571 11.79 21.10 -28.98
C ILE A 571 13.23 20.97 -29.49
N ASP A 572 14.19 20.51 -28.67
CA ASP A 572 15.56 20.23 -29.13
C ASP A 572 15.59 19.14 -30.21
N GLU A 573 14.85 18.06 -30.03
CA GLU A 573 14.63 17.02 -31.05
C GLU A 573 14.00 17.61 -32.33
N LEU A 574 13.03 18.52 -32.21
CA LEU A 574 12.46 19.23 -33.37
C LEU A 574 13.49 20.12 -34.07
N LEU A 575 14.36 20.83 -33.33
CA LEU A 575 15.41 21.67 -33.89
C LEU A 575 16.44 20.83 -34.66
N SER A 576 16.86 19.69 -34.12
CA SER A 576 17.73 18.74 -34.82
C SER A 576 17.05 18.18 -36.09
N GLN A 577 15.74 17.87 -36.04
CA GLN A 577 15.00 17.47 -37.25
C GLN A 577 14.91 18.59 -38.30
N ILE A 578 14.82 19.86 -37.88
CA ILE A 578 14.84 21.02 -38.78
C ILE A 578 16.24 21.22 -39.40
N GLU A 579 17.33 21.02 -38.65
CA GLU A 579 18.69 21.07 -39.18
C GLU A 579 18.93 19.95 -40.21
N ASN A 580 18.56 18.71 -39.88
CA ASN A 580 18.62 17.57 -40.80
C ASN A 580 17.76 17.81 -42.06
N PHE A 581 16.62 18.47 -41.93
CA PHE A 581 15.80 18.92 -43.06
C PHE A 581 16.50 20.01 -43.88
N SER A 582 17.15 20.99 -43.26
CA SER A 582 17.96 22.03 -43.95
C SER A 582 19.10 21.42 -44.76
N ILE A 583 19.84 20.47 -44.18
CA ILE A 583 20.88 19.68 -44.87
C ILE A 583 20.28 18.91 -46.07
N SER A 584 19.07 18.36 -45.93
CA SER A 584 18.35 17.69 -47.02
C SER A 584 17.93 18.64 -48.15
N CYS A 585 17.59 19.89 -47.82
CA CYS A 585 17.28 20.92 -48.81
C CYS A 585 18.54 21.32 -49.60
N LYS A 586 19.68 21.42 -48.92
CA LYS A 586 20.99 21.71 -49.53
C LYS A 586 21.47 20.57 -50.44
N SER A 587 21.34 19.31 -50.02
CA SER A 587 21.76 18.15 -50.82
C SER A 587 20.88 17.91 -52.07
N ARG A 588 19.65 18.43 -52.12
CA ARG A 588 18.79 18.39 -53.32
C ARG A 588 19.31 19.19 -54.52
N GLN A 589 20.30 20.07 -54.33
CA GLN A 589 21.06 20.66 -55.45
C GLN A 589 22.01 19.66 -56.13
N LEU A 590 22.40 18.59 -55.42
CA LEU A 590 23.36 17.59 -55.90
C LEU A 590 22.66 16.29 -56.35
N ASP A 591 21.60 15.87 -55.64
CA ASP A 591 20.80 14.70 -56.00
C ASP A 591 19.29 14.97 -55.88
N LYS A 592 18.55 14.72 -56.97
CA LYS A 592 17.09 14.88 -57.02
C LYS A 592 16.32 13.72 -56.36
N SER A 593 16.99 12.63 -55.95
CA SER A 593 16.36 11.48 -55.29
C SER A 593 16.01 11.72 -53.81
N VAL A 594 16.56 12.78 -53.20
CA VAL A 594 16.46 13.05 -51.76
C VAL A 594 15.00 13.30 -51.32
N LYS A 595 14.53 12.49 -50.36
CA LYS A 595 13.16 12.48 -49.80
C LYS A 595 12.85 13.67 -48.87
N VAL A 596 13.04 14.90 -49.37
CA VAL A 596 12.80 16.15 -48.62
C VAL A 596 11.39 16.22 -48.02
N HIS A 597 10.37 15.74 -48.73
CA HIS A 597 8.98 15.74 -48.27
C HIS A 597 8.76 14.88 -47.00
N GLU A 598 9.40 13.71 -46.91
CA GLU A 598 9.26 12.83 -45.73
C GLU A 598 9.97 13.42 -44.49
N ASN A 599 11.08 14.12 -44.69
CA ASN A 599 11.77 14.85 -43.63
C ASN A 599 10.91 16.03 -43.13
N PHE A 600 10.30 16.81 -44.04
CA PHE A 600 9.37 17.89 -43.67
C PHE A 600 8.12 17.36 -42.95
N GLN A 601 7.56 16.23 -43.39
CA GLN A 601 6.40 15.62 -42.75
C GLN A 601 6.69 15.24 -41.28
N ARG A 602 7.89 14.71 -40.97
CA ARG A 602 8.33 14.46 -39.59
C ARG A 602 8.39 15.73 -38.75
N VAL A 603 9.03 16.80 -39.25
CA VAL A 603 9.09 18.12 -38.60
C VAL A 603 7.69 18.65 -38.27
N VAL A 604 6.74 18.58 -39.21
CA VAL A 604 5.36 19.04 -38.99
C VAL A 604 4.60 18.19 -37.97
N LEU A 605 4.78 16.87 -37.98
CA LEU A 605 4.16 15.96 -37.01
C LEU A 605 4.71 16.19 -35.58
N GLN A 606 6.02 16.34 -35.45
CA GLN A 606 6.69 16.61 -34.16
C GLN A 606 6.29 17.97 -33.60
N HIS A 607 6.28 19.04 -34.42
CA HIS A 607 5.78 20.35 -34.02
C HIS A 607 4.30 20.28 -33.58
N ARG A 608 3.45 19.55 -34.30
CA ARG A 608 2.05 19.33 -33.90
C ARG A 608 1.93 18.60 -32.55
N ARG A 609 2.79 17.61 -32.26
CA ARG A 609 2.83 16.92 -30.96
C ARG A 609 3.17 17.89 -29.82
N ILE A 610 4.20 18.73 -29.99
CA ILE A 610 4.61 19.74 -29.02
C ILE A 610 3.48 20.74 -28.73
N LEU A 611 2.79 21.24 -29.76
CA LEU A 611 1.65 22.15 -29.59
C LEU A 611 0.50 21.49 -28.80
N ALA A 612 0.21 20.21 -29.04
CA ALA A 612 -0.80 19.47 -28.29
C ALA A 612 -0.40 19.23 -26.83
N LEU A 613 0.87 18.93 -26.55
CA LEU A 613 1.40 18.79 -25.20
C LEU A 613 1.29 20.08 -24.40
N VAL A 614 1.72 21.23 -24.97
CA VAL A 614 1.58 22.53 -24.28
C VAL A 614 0.11 22.89 -24.04
N GLN A 615 -0.79 22.58 -24.98
CA GLN A 615 -2.23 22.78 -24.75
C GLN A 615 -2.77 21.91 -23.60
N GLN A 616 -2.30 20.66 -23.45
CA GLN A 616 -2.65 19.80 -22.30
C GLN A 616 -2.06 20.32 -20.98
N ILE A 617 -0.79 20.77 -20.97
CA ILE A 617 -0.14 21.38 -19.79
C ILE A 617 -0.92 22.61 -19.35
N ASN A 618 -1.29 23.49 -20.29
CA ASN A 618 -2.11 24.67 -19.99
C ASN A 618 -3.48 24.26 -19.42
N MET A 619 -4.19 23.32 -20.05
CA MET A 619 -5.49 22.83 -19.57
C MET A 619 -5.45 22.22 -18.15
N ALA A 620 -4.29 21.71 -17.72
CA ALA A 620 -4.06 21.19 -16.36
C ALA A 620 -3.68 22.28 -15.35
N TYR A 621 -2.83 23.25 -15.73
CA TYR A 621 -2.22 24.22 -14.81
C TYR A 621 -2.75 25.65 -14.86
N SER A 622 -3.60 26.00 -15.83
CA SER A 622 -4.11 27.36 -16.02
C SER A 622 -4.79 27.91 -14.75
N LEU A 623 -5.85 27.24 -14.26
CA LEU A 623 -6.52 27.59 -13.01
C LEU A 623 -5.61 27.45 -11.77
N VAL A 624 -4.66 26.49 -11.77
CA VAL A 624 -3.70 26.30 -10.66
C VAL A 624 -2.80 27.54 -10.52
N SER A 625 -2.35 28.13 -11.63
CA SER A 625 -1.48 29.31 -11.61
C SER A 625 -2.23 30.60 -11.22
N VAL A 626 -3.51 30.71 -11.60
CA VAL A 626 -4.40 31.79 -11.14
C VAL A 626 -4.57 31.76 -9.63
N VAL A 627 -4.95 30.61 -9.07
CA VAL A 627 -5.15 30.45 -7.61
C VAL A 627 -3.82 30.63 -6.86
N GLN A 628 -2.70 30.14 -7.40
CA GLN A 628 -1.37 30.39 -6.86
C GLN A 628 -1.07 31.88 -6.72
N ILE A 629 -1.19 32.66 -7.80
CA ILE A 629 -0.80 34.08 -7.78
C ILE A 629 -1.77 34.89 -6.91
N LEU A 630 -3.07 34.59 -6.94
CA LEU A 630 -4.07 35.28 -6.14
C LEU A 630 -3.86 35.05 -4.63
N PHE A 631 -3.63 33.80 -4.20
CA PHE A 631 -3.41 33.54 -2.77
C PHE A 631 -2.02 33.97 -2.31
N SER A 632 -0.95 33.79 -3.08
CA SER A 632 0.37 34.26 -2.67
C SER A 632 0.46 35.78 -2.59
N THR A 633 -0.24 36.55 -3.44
CA THR A 633 -0.29 38.02 -3.30
C THR A 633 -1.03 38.43 -2.03
N LEU A 634 -2.19 37.83 -1.73
CA LEU A 634 -2.89 38.04 -0.45
C LEU A 634 -2.00 37.68 0.77
N LEU A 635 -1.30 36.54 0.72
CA LEU A 635 -0.41 36.08 1.79
C LEU A 635 0.80 37.01 1.99
N ILE A 636 1.43 37.49 0.91
CA ILE A 636 2.52 38.47 0.99
C ILE A 636 2.03 39.80 1.58
N CYS A 637 0.81 40.25 1.26
CA CYS A 637 0.22 41.44 1.87
C CYS A 637 -0.04 41.27 3.37
N VAL A 638 -0.66 40.16 3.80
CA VAL A 638 -0.96 39.88 5.21
C VAL A 638 0.33 39.74 6.03
N THR A 639 1.29 38.94 5.56
CA THR A 639 2.56 38.73 6.28
C THR A 639 3.49 39.94 6.22
N GLY A 640 3.43 40.75 5.16
CA GLY A 640 4.11 42.05 5.08
C GLY A 640 3.61 43.04 6.14
N PHE A 641 2.30 43.07 6.43
CA PHE A 641 1.75 43.87 7.52
C PHE A 641 2.27 43.40 8.90
N VAL A 642 2.28 42.09 9.15
CA VAL A 642 2.82 41.56 10.42
C VAL A 642 4.33 41.86 10.55
N LEU A 643 5.10 41.72 9.47
CA LEU A 643 6.53 42.05 9.45
C LEU A 643 6.79 43.53 9.80
N VAL A 644 6.00 44.48 9.26
CA VAL A 644 6.06 45.90 9.64
C VAL A 644 5.89 46.07 11.16
N THR A 645 4.83 45.48 11.73
CA THR A 645 4.56 45.60 13.17
C THR A 645 5.61 44.90 14.04
N ALA A 646 6.25 43.84 13.54
CA ALA A 646 7.32 43.13 14.24
C ALA A 646 8.63 43.94 14.27
N MET A 647 8.93 44.68 13.19
CA MET A 647 10.07 45.59 13.13
C MET A 647 9.91 46.79 14.08
N GLU A 648 8.70 47.36 14.19
CA GLU A 648 8.43 48.44 15.17
C GLU A 648 8.65 47.97 16.62
N ASN A 649 8.31 46.71 16.94
CA ASN A 649 8.52 46.09 18.25
C ASN A 649 9.91 45.44 18.43
N SER A 650 10.77 45.49 17.42
CA SER A 650 12.12 44.89 17.41
C SER A 650 12.20 43.37 17.70
N ASP A 651 11.15 42.60 17.40
CA ASP A 651 11.14 41.14 17.63
C ASP A 651 11.90 40.40 16.52
N ILE A 652 13.18 40.11 16.79
CA ILE A 652 14.11 39.44 15.86
C ILE A 652 13.59 38.06 15.42
N MET A 653 12.89 37.32 16.29
CA MET A 653 12.40 35.98 15.98
C MET A 653 11.22 36.04 14.99
N ILE A 654 10.25 36.92 15.26
CA ILE A 654 9.09 37.16 14.38
C ILE A 654 9.53 37.76 13.04
N ILE A 655 10.46 38.70 13.04
CA ILE A 655 11.06 39.29 11.82
C ILE A 655 11.69 38.19 10.96
N THR A 656 12.51 37.31 11.55
CA THR A 656 13.18 36.21 10.83
C THR A 656 12.18 35.21 10.23
N LYS A 657 11.16 34.81 11.02
CA LYS A 657 10.06 33.92 10.61
C LYS A 657 9.36 34.46 9.34
N PHE A 658 8.92 35.71 9.35
CA PHE A 658 8.14 36.28 8.24
C PHE A 658 8.98 36.64 7.01
N ILE A 659 10.24 37.05 7.17
CA ILE A 659 11.14 37.24 6.01
C ILE A 659 11.34 35.92 5.26
N ALA A 660 11.59 34.82 5.98
CA ALA A 660 11.73 33.50 5.36
C ALA A 660 10.45 33.03 4.64
N PHE A 661 9.28 33.30 5.24
CA PHE A 661 7.98 32.98 4.64
C PHE A 661 7.70 33.78 3.36
N ILE A 662 8.02 35.09 3.35
CA ILE A 662 7.88 35.94 2.14
C ILE A 662 8.82 35.45 1.03
N ILE A 663 10.05 35.06 1.36
CA ILE A 663 11.00 34.46 0.39
C ILE A 663 10.43 33.18 -0.22
N ALA A 664 9.85 32.29 0.59
CA ALA A 664 9.23 31.06 0.12
C ALA A 664 7.98 31.31 -0.76
N MET A 665 7.15 32.29 -0.42
CA MET A 665 6.00 32.69 -1.26
C MET A 665 6.46 33.27 -2.61
N LEU A 666 7.54 34.05 -2.62
CA LEU A 666 8.14 34.55 -3.85
C LEU A 666 8.76 33.42 -4.70
N SER A 667 9.38 32.40 -4.09
CA SER A 667 9.96 31.26 -4.82
C SER A 667 8.89 30.41 -5.53
N GLN A 668 7.70 30.26 -4.93
CA GLN A 668 6.57 29.62 -5.59
C GLN A 668 6.17 30.36 -6.87
N ILE A 669 5.86 31.65 -6.79
CA ILE A 669 5.44 32.43 -7.98
C ILE A 669 6.55 32.42 -9.04
N PHE A 670 7.79 32.62 -8.61
CA PHE A 670 8.96 32.62 -9.49
C PHE A 670 9.10 31.31 -10.28
N THR A 671 8.86 30.16 -9.64
CA THR A 671 8.93 28.84 -10.30
C THR A 671 7.94 28.71 -11.47
N PHE A 672 6.69 29.16 -11.31
CA PHE A 672 5.70 29.13 -12.40
C PHE A 672 6.10 30.08 -13.54
N CYS A 673 6.57 31.29 -13.22
CA CYS A 673 6.93 32.30 -14.21
C CYS A 673 8.23 31.99 -14.98
N VAL A 674 9.23 31.37 -14.34
CA VAL A 674 10.45 30.90 -15.02
C VAL A 674 10.15 29.73 -15.93
N ALA A 675 9.36 28.76 -15.49
CA ALA A 675 9.09 27.58 -16.31
C ALA A 675 8.30 27.96 -17.59
N GLY A 676 7.34 28.88 -17.49
CA GLY A 676 6.66 29.46 -18.67
C GLY A 676 7.59 30.26 -19.57
N GLN A 677 8.48 31.10 -19.01
CA GLN A 677 9.47 31.86 -19.77
C GLN A 677 10.47 30.96 -20.51
N TYR A 678 10.98 29.92 -19.84
CA TYR A 678 11.93 28.96 -20.42
C TYR A 678 11.32 28.21 -21.61
N LEU A 679 10.06 27.76 -21.49
CA LEU A 679 9.32 27.18 -22.61
C LEU A 679 9.18 28.16 -23.78
N GLN A 680 8.84 29.43 -23.52
CA GLN A 680 8.73 30.46 -24.54
C GLN A 680 10.08 30.68 -25.26
N ASN A 681 11.15 30.99 -24.52
CA ASN A 681 12.48 31.23 -25.08
C ASN A 681 12.99 30.04 -25.91
N LYS A 682 12.72 28.80 -25.46
CA LYS A 682 13.10 27.59 -26.20
C LYS A 682 12.28 27.43 -27.49
N ALA A 683 10.98 27.70 -27.44
CA ALA A 683 10.10 27.62 -28.59
C ALA A 683 10.37 28.71 -29.64
N GLU A 684 10.85 29.88 -29.22
CA GLU A 684 11.27 30.95 -30.13
C GLU A 684 12.39 30.48 -31.08
N ASN A 685 13.34 29.63 -30.64
CA ASN A 685 14.39 29.10 -31.53
C ASN A 685 13.83 28.35 -32.77
N ILE A 686 12.61 27.80 -32.71
CA ILE A 686 11.97 27.10 -33.83
C ILE A 686 11.76 28.04 -35.03
N HIS A 687 11.44 29.32 -34.81
CA HIS A 687 11.20 30.26 -35.91
C HIS A 687 12.49 30.64 -36.64
N GLY A 688 13.63 30.70 -35.93
CA GLY A 688 14.94 30.95 -36.51
C GLY A 688 15.41 29.76 -37.34
N ALA A 689 15.40 28.55 -36.77
CA ALA A 689 15.80 27.34 -37.48
C ALA A 689 14.98 27.07 -38.76
N LEU A 690 13.68 27.40 -38.77
CA LEU A 690 12.83 27.33 -39.97
C LEU A 690 13.15 28.41 -41.02
N TYR A 691 13.65 29.57 -40.61
CA TYR A 691 14.07 30.65 -41.51
C TYR A 691 15.47 30.38 -42.11
N ASP A 692 16.39 29.85 -41.31
CA ASP A 692 17.76 29.48 -41.70
C ASP A 692 17.83 28.22 -42.59
N CYS A 693 16.68 27.57 -42.83
CA CYS A 693 16.56 26.52 -43.85
C CYS A 693 16.82 27.06 -45.26
N PHE A 694 17.34 26.22 -46.16
CA PHE A 694 17.51 26.52 -47.59
C PHE A 694 16.17 26.54 -48.36
N TRP A 695 15.15 27.24 -47.86
CA TRP A 695 13.77 27.24 -48.39
C TRP A 695 13.67 27.78 -49.82
N TYR A 696 14.59 28.66 -50.23
CA TYR A 696 14.70 29.23 -51.58
C TYR A 696 15.23 28.25 -52.63
N VAL A 697 15.68 27.06 -52.23
CA VAL A 697 16.14 25.96 -53.10
C VAL A 697 14.99 25.01 -53.47
N LEU A 698 13.86 25.08 -52.77
CA LEU A 698 12.75 24.14 -52.90
C LEU A 698 11.72 24.52 -53.97
N GLU A 699 10.89 23.57 -54.35
CA GLU A 699 9.80 23.85 -55.29
C GLU A 699 8.75 24.78 -54.65
N PRO A 700 8.07 25.66 -55.43
CA PRO A 700 7.09 26.61 -54.90
C PRO A 700 5.96 25.99 -54.06
N LYS A 701 5.63 24.72 -54.31
CA LYS A 701 4.66 23.94 -53.52
C LYS A 701 5.18 23.60 -52.13
N GLU A 702 6.46 23.30 -52.00
CA GLU A 702 7.14 22.91 -50.75
C GLU A 702 7.52 24.14 -49.92
N ALA A 703 8.08 25.17 -50.56
CA ALA A 703 8.39 26.44 -49.91
C ALA A 703 7.15 27.08 -49.26
N LYS A 704 5.97 26.97 -49.90
CA LYS A 704 4.69 27.42 -49.33
C LYS A 704 4.32 26.70 -48.03
N LEU A 705 4.73 25.44 -47.83
CA LEU A 705 4.50 24.71 -46.58
C LEU A 705 5.45 25.18 -45.47
N ILE A 706 6.71 25.51 -45.79
CA ILE A 706 7.62 26.15 -44.83
C ILE A 706 7.06 27.50 -44.37
N VAL A 707 6.55 28.32 -45.28
CA VAL A 707 5.91 29.60 -44.94
C VAL A 707 4.72 29.40 -43.98
N MET A 708 3.92 28.33 -44.13
CA MET A 708 2.87 27.99 -43.17
C MET A 708 3.42 27.57 -41.80
N ALA A 709 4.50 26.78 -41.76
CA ALA A 709 5.15 26.37 -40.52
C ALA A 709 5.79 27.56 -39.78
N LEU A 710 6.47 28.46 -40.50
CA LEU A 710 7.08 29.68 -40.00
C LEU A 710 6.02 30.65 -39.44
N ASN A 711 4.93 30.88 -40.18
CA ASN A 711 3.79 31.68 -39.71
C ASN A 711 3.11 31.10 -38.46
N ARG A 712 3.24 29.78 -38.19
CA ARG A 712 2.84 29.19 -36.91
C ARG A 712 3.90 29.37 -35.83
N ALA A 713 5.19 29.19 -36.13
CA ALA A 713 6.28 29.33 -35.18
C ALA A 713 6.43 30.77 -34.64
N GLN A 714 6.10 31.78 -35.45
CA GLN A 714 6.04 33.19 -35.05
C GLN A 714 5.01 33.51 -33.95
N LYS A 715 4.04 32.62 -33.67
CA LYS A 715 3.11 32.78 -32.54
C LYS A 715 3.68 32.11 -31.29
N PRO A 716 4.08 32.88 -30.25
CA PRO A 716 4.83 32.37 -29.11
C PRO A 716 4.06 31.29 -28.35
N LEU A 717 4.82 30.40 -27.71
CA LEU A 717 4.30 29.21 -27.04
C LEU A 717 4.09 29.47 -25.54
N THR A 718 3.20 30.39 -25.20
CA THR A 718 2.95 30.80 -23.81
C THR A 718 2.02 29.85 -23.06
N LEU A 719 2.19 29.79 -21.74
CA LEU A 719 1.23 29.23 -20.79
C LEU A 719 0.44 30.39 -20.16
N THR A 720 -0.87 30.26 -20.03
CA THR A 720 -1.79 31.33 -19.63
C THR A 720 -2.56 30.98 -18.36
N GLY A 721 -2.76 31.95 -17.47
CA GLY A 721 -3.63 31.82 -16.29
C GLY A 721 -5.07 32.25 -16.63
N GLU A 722 -5.94 31.29 -16.94
CA GLU A 722 -7.31 31.43 -17.46
C GLU A 722 -7.46 32.55 -18.52
N ASN A 723 -6.45 32.66 -19.40
CA ASN A 723 -6.29 33.71 -20.41
C ASN A 723 -6.27 35.17 -19.89
N MET A 724 -6.09 35.38 -18.58
CA MET A 724 -5.96 36.70 -17.95
C MET A 724 -4.52 37.25 -17.99
N PHE A 725 -3.51 36.38 -17.97
CA PHE A 725 -2.09 36.73 -18.02
C PHE A 725 -1.24 35.56 -18.54
N ASP A 726 -0.08 35.87 -19.13
CA ASP A 726 0.96 34.89 -19.48
C ASP A 726 1.89 34.59 -18.29
N LEU A 727 2.32 33.34 -18.16
CA LEU A 727 3.36 32.92 -17.21
C LEU A 727 4.75 33.31 -17.75
N SER A 728 5.16 34.54 -17.45
CA SER A 728 6.44 35.13 -17.88
C SER A 728 7.15 35.83 -16.72
N ILE A 729 8.45 36.09 -16.87
CA ILE A 729 9.20 36.92 -15.91
C ILE A 729 8.60 38.34 -15.86
N SER A 730 8.02 38.84 -16.96
CA SER A 730 7.31 40.13 -16.96
C SER A 730 6.11 40.15 -16.00
N THR A 731 5.40 39.02 -15.83
CA THR A 731 4.26 38.89 -14.91
C THR A 731 4.73 38.83 -13.45
N PHE A 732 5.81 38.10 -13.16
CA PHE A 732 6.47 38.15 -11.85
C PHE A 732 6.94 39.58 -11.51
N LEU A 733 7.53 40.29 -12.47
CA LEU A 733 7.93 41.68 -12.31
C LEU A 733 6.73 42.62 -12.13
N LYS A 734 5.57 42.40 -12.78
CA LYS A 734 4.34 43.17 -12.53
C LYS A 734 3.81 42.97 -11.11
N VAL A 735 3.82 41.74 -10.58
CA VAL A 735 3.50 41.47 -9.17
C VAL A 735 4.49 42.19 -8.22
N LYS A 736 5.76 42.29 -8.61
CA LYS A 736 6.83 43.02 -7.89
C LYS A 736 6.75 44.55 -8.03
N LEU A 737 6.08 45.08 -9.06
CA LEU A 737 6.10 46.50 -9.47
C LEU A 737 4.79 47.24 -9.17
N ILE A 738 4.27 47.08 -7.94
CA ILE A 738 3.41 48.11 -7.32
C ILE A 738 4.28 49.32 -6.94
N ARG A 739 4.84 50.00 -7.96
CA ARG A 739 5.80 51.10 -7.80
C ARG A 739 5.38 52.41 -8.47
N ASN A 740 4.85 52.38 -9.70
CA ASN A 740 4.63 53.59 -10.51
C ASN A 740 3.15 53.82 -10.88
N LYS A 741 2.27 53.99 -9.88
CA LYS A 741 1.00 54.75 -10.08
C LYS A 741 0.44 55.50 -8.87
N TYR A 742 1.16 55.50 -7.74
CA TYR A 742 0.89 56.38 -6.61
C TYR A 742 2.02 57.40 -6.44
N SER A 743 2.02 58.42 -7.30
CA SER A 743 2.75 59.66 -7.03
C SER A 743 2.01 60.40 -5.91
N TYR A 744 2.36 60.10 -4.66
CA TYR A 744 1.76 60.71 -3.47
C TYR A 744 2.39 62.09 -3.15
N ASP A 745 2.38 62.99 -4.14
CA ASP A 745 2.89 64.36 -4.00
C ASP A 745 1.86 65.32 -3.38
N GLU A 746 0.59 64.89 -3.22
CA GLU A 746 -0.55 65.75 -2.87
C GLU A 746 -1.13 65.53 -1.45
N CYS A 747 -0.36 64.93 -0.54
CA CYS A 747 -0.71 64.77 0.89
C CYS A 747 0.37 65.31 1.84
N ALA A 748 1.17 66.26 1.37
CA ALA A 748 2.16 66.96 2.18
C ALA A 748 1.53 68.11 3.00
N ASN A 749 0.79 67.79 4.07
CA ASN A 749 0.56 68.70 5.21
C ASN A 749 0.03 67.96 6.45
N GLY A 750 0.87 67.87 7.49
CA GLY A 750 0.48 67.42 8.85
C GLY A 750 0.77 65.96 9.23
N GLY A 751 2.04 65.59 9.50
CA GLY A 751 2.35 64.24 10.00
C GLY A 751 3.82 63.82 10.18
N GLU A 752 4.76 64.76 10.36
CA GLU A 752 6.20 64.57 10.06
C GLU A 752 6.99 63.48 10.83
N LYS A 753 6.48 62.87 11.92
CA LYS A 753 7.27 61.91 12.73
C LYS A 753 6.86 60.43 12.70
N ARG A 754 5.64 60.08 12.27
CA ARG A 754 5.28 58.66 12.02
C ARG A 754 5.46 58.26 10.56
N MET A 755 5.28 59.21 9.63
CA MET A 755 5.29 58.94 8.19
C MET A 755 6.70 58.76 7.59
N SER A 756 7.76 59.20 8.29
CA SER A 756 9.16 58.97 7.91
C SER A 756 9.55 57.51 8.15
N LEU A 757 9.35 57.02 9.38
CA LEU A 757 9.67 55.65 9.76
C LEU A 757 8.98 54.63 8.84
N SER A 758 7.69 54.82 8.53
CA SER A 758 6.96 53.94 7.61
C SER A 758 7.46 54.00 6.16
N LYS A 759 7.96 55.16 5.68
CA LYS A 759 8.57 55.30 4.35
C LYS A 759 9.88 54.53 4.27
N ASP A 760 10.74 54.64 5.29
CA ASP A 760 11.99 53.89 5.36
C ASP A 760 11.73 52.39 5.49
N LEU A 761 10.81 51.97 6.37
CA LEU A 761 10.46 50.55 6.55
C LEU A 761 9.91 49.92 5.28
N LEU A 762 8.99 50.60 4.59
CA LEU A 762 8.46 50.15 3.29
C LEU A 762 9.57 50.12 2.23
N GLY A 763 10.47 51.11 2.24
CA GLY A 763 11.67 51.13 1.40
C GLY A 763 12.62 49.96 1.69
N HIS A 764 12.75 49.54 2.94
CA HIS A 764 13.55 48.38 3.34
C HIS A 764 12.88 47.05 2.97
N MET A 765 11.57 46.89 3.16
CA MET A 765 10.84 45.71 2.64
C MET A 765 10.92 45.63 1.11
N LEU A 766 10.72 46.75 0.41
CA LEU A 766 10.89 46.82 -1.05
C LEU A 766 12.33 46.50 -1.46
N LYS A 767 13.37 46.95 -0.73
CA LYS A 767 14.77 46.54 -0.98
C LYS A 767 14.96 45.03 -0.79
N ILE A 768 14.41 44.41 0.26
CA ILE A 768 14.51 42.96 0.50
C ILE A 768 13.79 42.16 -0.59
N ILE A 769 12.57 42.56 -0.97
CA ILE A 769 11.80 41.95 -2.08
C ILE A 769 12.49 42.21 -3.43
N MET A 770 13.14 43.36 -3.61
CA MET A 770 13.95 43.66 -4.79
C MET A 770 15.19 42.76 -4.89
N LEU A 771 15.97 42.64 -3.81
CA LEU A 771 17.18 41.83 -3.70
C LEU A 771 16.89 40.33 -3.84
N THR A 772 15.90 39.80 -3.12
CA THR A 772 15.51 38.38 -3.22
C THR A 772 14.96 38.06 -4.60
N GLY A 773 14.08 38.89 -5.15
CA GLY A 773 13.63 38.75 -6.53
C GLY A 773 14.73 38.97 -7.57
N ALA A 774 15.80 39.70 -7.27
CA ALA A 774 16.97 39.85 -8.15
C ALA A 774 17.89 38.62 -8.07
N PHE A 775 18.14 38.09 -6.88
CA PHE A 775 18.83 36.82 -6.64
C PHE A 775 18.13 35.67 -7.39
N TYR A 776 16.80 35.59 -7.32
CA TYR A 776 16.04 34.63 -8.13
C TYR A 776 16.19 34.89 -9.63
N ILE A 777 16.06 36.13 -10.12
CA ILE A 777 16.26 36.45 -11.55
C ILE A 777 17.68 36.07 -12.02
N ILE A 778 18.71 36.33 -11.20
CA ILE A 778 20.11 35.95 -11.48
C ILE A 778 20.26 34.43 -11.53
N ILE A 779 19.66 33.68 -10.59
CA ILE A 779 19.65 32.20 -10.63
C ILE A 779 18.91 31.69 -11.86
N GLY A 780 17.80 32.31 -12.25
CA GLY A 780 17.08 32.00 -13.48
C GLY A 780 17.96 32.24 -14.71
N GLN A 781 18.53 33.43 -14.86
CA GLN A 781 19.44 33.77 -15.96
C GLN A 781 20.68 32.87 -15.98
N TRP A 782 21.23 32.48 -14.83
CA TRP A 782 22.37 31.56 -14.71
C TRP A 782 22.01 30.14 -15.16
N LEU A 783 20.86 29.60 -14.72
CA LEU A 783 20.34 28.31 -15.19
C LEU A 783 20.10 28.33 -16.72
N MET A 784 19.49 29.40 -17.25
CA MET A 784 19.29 29.60 -18.68
C MET A 784 20.63 29.69 -19.44
N SER A 785 21.63 30.40 -18.88
CA SER A 785 22.93 30.65 -19.50
C SER A 785 23.86 29.44 -19.52
N ILE A 786 23.71 28.50 -18.58
CA ILE A 786 24.41 27.21 -18.58
C ILE A 786 24.00 26.36 -19.79
N GLU A 787 22.71 26.43 -20.16
CA GLU A 787 22.12 25.55 -21.18
C GLU A 787 22.05 26.20 -22.57
N MET A 788 21.94 27.53 -22.65
CA MET A 788 21.94 28.31 -23.91
C MET A 788 23.34 28.62 -24.46
N GLY A 789 24.41 28.16 -23.81
CA GLY A 789 25.78 28.25 -24.34
C GLY A 789 26.39 29.65 -24.33
N GLY A 790 26.38 30.33 -23.17
CA GLY A 790 27.23 31.52 -22.91
C GLY A 790 26.83 32.83 -23.61
N ASP A 791 26.94 32.88 -24.93
CA ASP A 791 27.16 34.15 -25.67
C ASP A 791 25.89 34.85 -26.19
N LYS A 792 24.69 34.31 -25.93
CA LYS A 792 23.42 34.79 -26.52
C LYS A 792 22.34 35.27 -25.53
N VAL A 793 22.65 35.42 -24.24
CA VAL A 793 21.64 35.72 -23.19
C VAL A 793 21.63 37.19 -22.73
N PHE A 794 22.53 38.04 -23.25
CA PHE A 794 22.58 39.48 -22.93
C PHE A 794 21.90 40.36 -23.99
N TYR A 795 20.59 40.59 -23.83
CA TYR A 795 19.87 41.82 -24.21
C TYR A 795 18.61 42.00 -23.34
#